data_AF-A0A373MK34-F1
#
_entry.id   AF-A0A373MK34-F1
#
_cell.length_a   1.000
_cell.length_b   1.000
_cell.length_c   1.000
_cell.angle_alpha   90.00
_cell.angle_beta   90.00
_cell.angle_gamma   90.00
#
_symmetry.space_group_name_H-M   'P 1'
#
loop_
_entity.id
_entity.type
_entity.pdbx_description
1 polymer ?
#
loop_
_entity_poly.entity_id
_entity_poly.type
_entity_poly.pdbx_seq_one_letter_code
_entity_poly.pdbx_strand_id
1 'polypeptide(L)'
;MKSYRDHTLGAKERASLLLKEMSLDEKMAQINCVFPFDQDAYNFEKIQQETKYGMGEVSTLEMRRMETLDEVAAWQRKVQKIVMENSAHQIPAIFHMEGLCGAFIQDSTSFPSGIGRGASFDPKLEEQIAEIVSRQETACGITHILAPVLDVARDPRMGRFGESYGEDASLVSAMGAAYTKGIQKNTVASRKAESVAKHFVAFHNSQGGIHGTHSETPTRLLEEVFAKPFQAAITESDLKGIMPCYCSVNGEDVSASHNMLTKLLREKMGFDGMCISDYGAVGNAHSVHHIGETFEEAGAMCLHAGMDIEMPSCTGYNEKLKEMFSSGKLDIHILDTAVLRVLEGKFRMGLFENPYALEGKELHALVMQEADRNTSLRSARESMVLLKNDGVLPIAAKGKKIAVIGPHAGYARKMFGGYTHMCMMESTYAIANSIAGVSGVVQADADEIITVPGTNIQSDETEQFDQILKRQKPQCRNLYEEFQIRFPESEILYAYGYPIAGNDESHFEEALQAAKQADIVILTLGGKHGTCSMASMGEGIDSTDINLPKCQDAFIRKAAQLGKPLVGVHFDGRPISSDAAEEYLDAILEAWSPSETGAEAVVDILTGIYNPGGKLPVTVAYGVGQLPVYYNHPYGSSWDQSGSIGFANYVNMPHRPRYYFGYGLSYTTFTYSDLHISMGNEKAADTVQISCAVENTGSCEGDEVVQLYLRDEYASLTRPVKELAGFKRIHLRKGEKKTVCFEVKTDQMAFLDIDMHWKVEKGRYAVEVGSSSEDIRLRGSYCVKENKWVAGRNRAFWASAAAK
;
A
#
# COMPACT_ATOMS: atom_id res chain seq x y z
N MET A 1 15.35 14.17 -43.38
CA MET A 1 14.49 14.57 -42.24
C MET A 1 14.75 13.58 -41.12
N LYS A 2 14.88 14.03 -39.86
CA LYS A 2 14.93 13.11 -38.72
C LYS A 2 13.58 12.38 -38.62
N SER A 3 13.59 11.07 -38.40
CA SER A 3 12.37 10.25 -38.25
C SER A 3 12.18 9.88 -36.78
N TYR A 4 10.93 9.70 -36.33
CA TYR A 4 10.65 9.16 -34.99
C TYR A 4 11.21 7.72 -34.80
N ARG A 5 11.58 7.05 -35.90
CA ARG A 5 12.23 5.73 -35.91
C ARG A 5 13.75 5.79 -35.70
N ASP A 6 14.33 6.98 -35.60
CA ASP A 6 15.76 7.15 -35.31
C ASP A 6 16.04 6.90 -33.82
N HIS A 7 16.58 5.74 -33.50
CA HIS A 7 16.90 5.31 -32.13
C HIS A 7 18.05 6.12 -31.49
N THR A 8 18.74 7.00 -32.22
CA THR A 8 19.76 7.89 -31.66
C THR A 8 19.17 9.12 -30.96
N LEU A 9 17.88 9.38 -31.15
CA LEU A 9 17.17 10.51 -30.55
C LEU A 9 16.56 10.14 -29.19
N GLY A 10 16.45 11.11 -28.29
CA GLY A 10 15.78 10.92 -27.01
C GLY A 10 14.26 10.74 -27.15
N ALA A 11 13.63 10.13 -26.14
CA ALA A 11 12.19 9.81 -26.12
C ALA A 11 11.31 11.01 -26.49
N LYS A 12 11.53 12.17 -25.88
CA LYS A 12 10.78 13.41 -26.15
C LYS A 12 10.93 13.92 -27.59
N GLU A 13 12.11 13.82 -28.17
CA GLU A 13 12.34 14.25 -29.57
C GLU A 13 11.61 13.32 -30.54
N ARG A 14 11.67 12.00 -30.31
CA ARG A 14 10.92 11.01 -31.10
C ARG A 14 9.41 11.19 -30.98
N ALA A 15 8.91 11.41 -29.75
CA ALA A 15 7.51 11.72 -29.48
C ALA A 15 7.03 12.97 -30.23
N SER A 16 7.84 14.04 -30.20
CA SER A 16 7.53 15.30 -30.89
C SER A 16 7.53 15.16 -32.42
N LEU A 17 8.34 14.26 -32.98
CA LEU A 17 8.34 13.96 -34.42
C LEU A 17 7.08 13.17 -34.81
N LEU A 18 6.76 12.12 -34.06
CA LEU A 18 5.58 11.29 -34.30
C LEU A 18 4.27 12.09 -34.16
N LEU A 19 4.16 12.93 -33.13
CA LEU A 19 2.97 13.77 -32.89
C LEU A 19 2.59 14.64 -34.10
N LYS A 20 3.59 15.09 -34.89
CA LYS A 20 3.37 15.92 -36.09
C LYS A 20 2.82 15.13 -37.28
N GLU A 21 3.02 13.82 -37.29
CA GLU A 21 2.58 12.92 -38.36
C GLU A 21 1.17 12.34 -38.08
N MET A 22 0.73 12.33 -36.82
CA MET A 22 -0.53 11.72 -36.38
C MET A 22 -1.78 12.49 -36.82
N SER A 23 -2.80 11.71 -37.21
CA SER A 23 -4.16 12.19 -37.39
C SER A 23 -4.85 12.55 -36.07
N LEU A 24 -5.96 13.30 -36.12
CA LEU A 24 -6.78 13.58 -34.94
C LEU A 24 -7.32 12.29 -34.31
N ASP A 25 -7.73 11.32 -35.14
CA ASP A 25 -8.23 10.02 -34.66
C ASP A 25 -7.15 9.23 -33.90
N GLU A 26 -5.92 9.18 -34.43
CA GLU A 26 -4.80 8.54 -33.71
C GLU A 26 -4.46 9.27 -32.41
N LYS A 27 -4.51 10.60 -32.39
CA LYS A 27 -4.29 11.40 -31.17
C LYS A 27 -5.33 11.08 -30.10
N MET A 28 -6.61 11.05 -30.46
CA MET A 28 -7.69 10.67 -29.54
C MET A 28 -7.54 9.23 -29.04
N ALA A 29 -7.08 8.31 -29.88
CA ALA A 29 -6.83 6.94 -29.45
C ALA A 29 -5.72 6.84 -28.40
N GLN A 30 -4.70 7.71 -28.43
CA GLN A 30 -3.59 7.67 -27.48
C GLN A 30 -3.95 8.09 -26.05
N ILE A 31 -5.02 8.85 -25.84
CA ILE A 31 -5.46 9.28 -24.50
C ILE A 31 -6.52 8.34 -23.90
N ASN A 32 -6.83 7.23 -24.57
CA ASN A 32 -7.86 6.28 -24.15
C ASN A 32 -7.28 4.92 -23.78
N CYS A 33 -8.08 4.15 -23.05
CA CYS A 33 -7.84 2.76 -22.70
C CYS A 33 -8.92 1.84 -23.29
N VAL A 34 -8.53 0.61 -23.63
CA VAL A 34 -9.46 -0.49 -23.92
C VAL A 34 -9.44 -1.50 -22.77
N PHE A 35 -10.61 -2.05 -22.44
CA PHE A 35 -10.78 -3.00 -21.34
C PHE A 35 -11.36 -4.34 -21.83
N PRO A 36 -10.54 -5.21 -22.42
CA PRO A 36 -10.96 -6.56 -22.71
C PRO A 36 -11.17 -7.32 -21.39
N PHE A 37 -12.42 -7.60 -21.06
CA PHE A 37 -12.80 -8.15 -19.75
C PHE A 37 -13.85 -9.24 -19.90
N ASP A 38 -13.81 -10.22 -19.01
CA ASP A 38 -14.74 -11.35 -18.98
C ASP A 38 -14.87 -12.03 -20.36
N GLN A 39 -16.09 -12.31 -20.83
CA GLN A 39 -16.34 -12.94 -22.13
C GLN A 39 -15.76 -12.19 -23.34
N ASP A 40 -15.50 -10.87 -23.23
CA ASP A 40 -14.95 -10.06 -24.31
C ASP A 40 -13.42 -10.13 -24.40
N ALA A 41 -12.73 -10.71 -23.41
CA ALA A 41 -11.28 -10.77 -23.38
C ALA A 41 -10.67 -11.55 -24.56
N TYR A 42 -11.36 -12.56 -25.08
CA TYR A 42 -10.97 -13.30 -26.28
C TYR A 42 -11.71 -12.85 -27.55
N ASN A 43 -12.57 -11.84 -27.46
CA ASN A 43 -13.27 -11.28 -28.60
C ASN A 43 -12.34 -10.33 -29.38
N PHE A 44 -11.38 -10.91 -30.08
CA PHE A 44 -10.37 -10.16 -30.83
C PHE A 44 -10.94 -9.28 -31.94
N GLU A 45 -12.11 -9.63 -32.49
CA GLU A 45 -12.82 -8.79 -33.46
C GLU A 45 -13.36 -7.52 -32.80
N LYS A 46 -13.96 -7.63 -31.61
CA LYS A 46 -14.39 -6.47 -30.82
C LYS A 46 -13.19 -5.60 -30.42
N ILE A 47 -12.11 -6.20 -29.92
CA ILE A 47 -10.87 -5.47 -29.61
C ILE A 47 -10.36 -4.73 -30.85
N GLN A 48 -10.37 -5.37 -32.03
CA GLN A 48 -9.97 -4.74 -33.28
C GLN A 48 -10.87 -3.54 -33.65
N GLN A 49 -12.17 -3.62 -33.40
CA GLN A 49 -13.11 -2.52 -33.66
C GLN A 49 -12.90 -1.35 -32.70
N GLU A 50 -12.71 -1.62 -31.41
CA GLU A 50 -12.50 -0.61 -30.37
C GLU A 50 -11.13 0.08 -30.50
N THR A 51 -10.16 -0.57 -31.14
CA THR A 51 -8.79 -0.07 -31.31
C THR A 51 -8.50 0.33 -32.76
N LYS A 52 -9.51 0.76 -33.53
CA LYS A 52 -9.42 1.05 -34.97
C LYS A 52 -8.30 2.01 -35.37
N TYR A 53 -7.85 2.89 -34.47
CA TYR A 53 -6.77 3.86 -34.70
C TYR A 53 -5.55 3.62 -33.79
N GLY A 54 -5.42 2.40 -33.27
CA GLY A 54 -4.53 2.06 -32.15
C GLY A 54 -5.19 2.34 -30.81
N MET A 55 -4.39 2.37 -29.74
CA MET A 55 -4.84 2.70 -28.38
C MET A 55 -3.68 3.23 -27.53
N GLY A 56 -3.99 4.08 -26.54
CA GLY A 56 -3.07 4.54 -25.51
C GLY A 56 -2.66 3.37 -24.62
N GLU A 57 -3.66 2.82 -23.93
CA GLU A 57 -3.52 1.77 -22.92
C GLU A 57 -4.45 0.57 -23.15
N VAL A 58 -4.02 -0.59 -22.65
CA VAL A 58 -4.79 -1.83 -22.60
C VAL A 58 -4.77 -2.35 -21.18
N SER A 59 -5.94 -2.43 -20.56
CA SER A 59 -6.09 -3.08 -19.25
C SER A 59 -5.80 -4.57 -19.38
N THR A 60 -4.95 -5.07 -18.48
CA THR A 60 -4.65 -6.50 -18.41
C THR A 60 -5.30 -7.18 -17.23
N LEU A 61 -6.20 -6.51 -16.49
CA LEU A 61 -6.83 -7.05 -15.27
C LEU A 61 -7.40 -8.47 -15.48
N GLU A 62 -7.85 -8.80 -16.69
CA GLU A 62 -8.38 -10.13 -17.03
C GLU A 62 -7.34 -11.25 -17.12
N MET A 63 -6.04 -10.94 -17.26
CA MET A 63 -4.95 -11.93 -17.16
C MET A 63 -5.03 -12.75 -15.88
N ARG A 64 -5.62 -12.21 -14.81
CA ARG A 64 -5.84 -12.94 -13.56
C ARG A 64 -6.59 -14.26 -13.75
N ARG A 65 -7.57 -14.30 -14.68
CA ARG A 65 -8.43 -15.46 -14.95
C ARG A 65 -7.82 -16.47 -15.92
N MET A 66 -6.77 -16.09 -16.65
CA MET A 66 -6.09 -16.99 -17.58
C MET A 66 -5.43 -18.15 -16.84
N GLU A 67 -5.23 -19.26 -17.53
CA GLU A 67 -4.87 -20.51 -16.89
C GLU A 67 -3.39 -20.66 -16.64
N THR A 68 -2.58 -20.14 -17.57
CA THR A 68 -1.13 -20.35 -17.59
C THR A 68 -0.40 -19.08 -17.97
N LEU A 69 0.87 -19.01 -17.56
CA LEU A 69 1.76 -17.90 -17.91
C LEU A 69 1.97 -17.76 -19.43
N ASP A 70 2.04 -18.87 -20.16
CA ASP A 70 2.17 -18.87 -21.63
C ASP A 70 0.91 -18.32 -22.30
N GLU A 71 -0.27 -18.59 -21.75
CA GLU A 71 -1.54 -18.01 -22.23
C GLU A 71 -1.57 -16.49 -22.04
N VAL A 72 -1.15 -16.00 -20.86
CA VAL A 72 -1.01 -14.55 -20.59
C VAL A 72 -0.11 -13.87 -21.62
N ALA A 73 1.07 -14.45 -21.87
CA ALA A 73 1.99 -13.89 -22.84
C ALA A 73 1.43 -13.94 -24.28
N ALA A 74 0.83 -15.07 -24.68
CA ALA A 74 0.23 -15.22 -26.00
C ALA A 74 -0.91 -14.22 -26.22
N TRP A 75 -1.74 -13.99 -25.19
CA TRP A 75 -2.82 -13.02 -25.22
C TRP A 75 -2.29 -11.59 -25.39
N GLN A 76 -1.31 -11.18 -24.57
CA GLN A 76 -0.70 -9.85 -24.67
C GLN A 76 -0.15 -9.60 -26.08
N ARG A 77 0.58 -10.58 -26.63
CA ARG A 77 1.18 -10.49 -27.96
C ARG A 77 0.13 -10.35 -29.05
N LYS A 78 -0.97 -11.11 -28.93
CA LYS A 78 -2.08 -11.06 -29.88
C LYS A 78 -2.79 -9.71 -29.85
N VAL A 79 -3.10 -9.18 -28.67
CA VAL A 79 -3.76 -7.88 -28.52
C VAL A 79 -2.84 -6.75 -28.98
N GLN A 80 -1.57 -6.75 -28.58
CA GLN A 80 -0.61 -5.74 -29.01
C GLN A 80 -0.44 -5.71 -30.53
N LYS A 81 -0.42 -6.89 -31.18
CA LYS A 81 -0.38 -6.98 -32.64
C LYS A 81 -1.62 -6.34 -33.28
N ILE A 82 -2.82 -6.61 -32.77
CA ILE A 82 -4.08 -6.01 -33.26
C ILE A 82 -4.02 -4.48 -33.16
N VAL A 83 -3.64 -3.96 -31.98
CA VAL A 83 -3.55 -2.52 -31.74
C VAL A 83 -2.56 -1.86 -32.70
N MET A 84 -1.38 -2.45 -32.86
CA MET A 84 -0.35 -1.90 -33.75
C MET A 84 -0.74 -1.97 -35.22
N GLU A 85 -1.35 -3.07 -35.68
CA GLU A 85 -1.79 -3.21 -37.09
C GLU A 85 -2.90 -2.22 -37.46
N ASN A 86 -3.71 -1.79 -36.49
CA ASN A 86 -4.75 -0.78 -36.69
C ASN A 86 -4.23 0.68 -36.65
N SER A 87 -3.06 0.92 -36.05
CA SER A 87 -2.45 2.25 -36.05
C SER A 87 -1.70 2.50 -37.36
N ALA A 88 -1.94 3.64 -38.01
CA ALA A 88 -1.25 3.99 -39.27
C ALA A 88 0.27 4.10 -39.07
N HIS A 89 0.70 4.52 -37.87
CA HIS A 89 2.10 4.63 -37.48
C HIS A 89 2.64 3.40 -36.71
N GLN A 90 1.82 2.35 -36.55
CA GLN A 90 2.11 1.13 -35.78
C GLN A 90 2.49 1.41 -34.32
N ILE A 91 1.75 2.32 -33.67
CA ILE A 91 2.04 2.73 -32.29
C ILE A 91 1.65 1.60 -31.32
N PRO A 92 2.58 1.09 -30.49
CA PRO A 92 2.26 0.08 -29.48
C PRO A 92 1.40 0.67 -28.36
N ALA A 93 0.50 -0.12 -27.78
CA ALA A 93 -0.18 0.25 -26.53
C ALA A 93 0.72 -0.02 -25.32
N ILE A 94 0.49 0.76 -24.26
CA ILE A 94 0.96 0.43 -22.91
C ILE A 94 -0.02 -0.60 -22.33
N PHE A 95 0.51 -1.61 -21.65
CA PHE A 95 -0.29 -2.61 -20.93
C PHE A 95 -0.10 -2.35 -19.44
N HIS A 96 -1.21 -2.24 -18.69
CA HIS A 96 -1.16 -1.91 -17.27
C HIS A 96 -1.75 -3.00 -16.38
N MET A 97 -1.14 -3.19 -15.22
CA MET A 97 -1.57 -4.12 -14.18
C MET A 97 -1.32 -3.59 -12.77
N GLU A 98 -2.06 -4.10 -11.79
CA GLU A 98 -1.80 -3.88 -10.37
C GLU A 98 -0.56 -4.65 -9.90
N GLY A 99 0.31 -3.99 -9.13
CA GLY A 99 1.53 -4.60 -8.58
C GLY A 99 1.66 -4.58 -7.05
N LEU A 100 0.62 -4.13 -6.34
CA LEU A 100 0.71 -3.72 -4.92
C LEU A 100 1.24 -4.81 -3.98
N CYS A 101 0.77 -6.05 -4.14
CA CYS A 101 1.06 -7.18 -3.25
C CYS A 101 1.72 -8.35 -4.02
N GLY A 102 2.45 -8.04 -5.09
CA GLY A 102 2.96 -9.01 -6.06
C GLY A 102 2.44 -8.75 -7.46
N ALA A 103 3.02 -9.43 -8.44
CA ALA A 103 2.54 -9.36 -9.82
C ALA A 103 1.19 -10.07 -9.98
N PHE A 104 0.29 -9.52 -10.78
CA PHE A 104 -1.05 -10.09 -10.97
C PHE A 104 -1.12 -11.16 -12.07
N ILE A 105 -0.20 -12.11 -12.06
CA ILE A 105 -0.04 -13.11 -13.11
C ILE A 105 0.24 -14.49 -12.49
N GLN A 106 0.04 -15.54 -13.28
CA GLN A 106 0.26 -16.92 -12.88
C GLN A 106 1.72 -17.13 -12.47
N ASP A 107 1.92 -18.01 -11.48
CA ASP A 107 3.23 -18.42 -10.98
C ASP A 107 4.10 -17.29 -10.39
N SER A 108 3.55 -16.09 -10.23
CA SER A 108 4.19 -14.95 -9.58
C SER A 108 4.38 -15.17 -8.08
N THR A 109 5.19 -14.32 -7.44
CA THR A 109 5.37 -14.29 -5.99
C THR A 109 4.40 -13.30 -5.36
N SER A 110 3.80 -13.66 -4.23
CA SER A 110 2.85 -12.80 -3.51
C SER A 110 3.47 -12.30 -2.22
N PHE A 111 3.29 -11.02 -1.91
CA PHE A 111 3.91 -10.36 -0.77
C PHE A 111 2.88 -9.90 0.27
N PRO A 112 3.31 -9.61 1.51
CA PRO A 112 2.42 -9.01 2.51
C PRO A 112 1.78 -7.70 2.05
N SER A 113 0.64 -7.36 2.65
CA SER A 113 -0.06 -6.10 2.40
C SER A 113 0.83 -4.87 2.65
N GLY A 114 0.49 -3.73 2.04
CA GLY A 114 1.25 -2.48 2.18
C GLY A 114 1.48 -2.09 3.64
N ILE A 115 0.46 -2.23 4.49
CA ILE A 115 0.57 -1.89 5.91
C ILE A 115 1.54 -2.82 6.64
N GLY A 116 1.52 -4.11 6.32
CA GLY A 116 2.50 -5.08 6.84
C GLY A 116 3.91 -4.71 6.41
N ARG A 117 4.12 -4.42 5.12
CA ARG A 117 5.43 -4.00 4.60
C ARG A 117 5.90 -2.68 5.24
N GLY A 118 4.99 -1.75 5.54
CA GLY A 118 5.27 -0.55 6.33
C GLY A 118 5.81 -0.86 7.73
N ALA A 119 5.28 -1.91 8.37
CA ALA A 119 5.72 -2.36 9.69
C ALA A 119 7.16 -2.92 9.71
N SER A 120 7.72 -3.25 8.54
CA SER A 120 9.12 -3.64 8.40
C SER A 120 10.09 -2.46 8.59
N PHE A 121 9.70 -1.23 8.26
CA PHE A 121 10.63 -0.08 8.21
C PHE A 121 11.92 -0.39 7.41
N ASP A 122 11.83 -1.22 6.35
CA ASP A 122 12.96 -1.57 5.47
C ASP A 122 12.73 -1.17 3.99
N PRO A 123 13.07 0.08 3.62
CA PRO A 123 13.03 0.55 2.24
C PRO A 123 13.92 -0.27 1.30
N LYS A 124 14.96 -0.95 1.79
CA LYS A 124 15.80 -1.79 0.91
C LYS A 124 15.07 -3.07 0.52
N LEU A 125 14.38 -3.70 1.47
CA LEU A 125 13.53 -4.85 1.17
C LEU A 125 12.37 -4.44 0.24
N GLU A 126 11.85 -3.24 0.44
CA GLU A 126 10.80 -2.66 -0.41
C GLU A 126 11.24 -2.45 -1.87
N GLU A 127 12.44 -1.91 -2.10
CA GLU A 127 13.04 -1.81 -3.45
C GLU A 127 13.18 -3.21 -4.09
N GLN A 128 13.60 -4.21 -3.32
CA GLN A 128 13.74 -5.60 -3.80
C GLN A 128 12.41 -6.23 -4.20
N ILE A 129 11.34 -6.02 -3.41
CA ILE A 129 10.00 -6.50 -3.73
C ILE A 129 9.53 -5.89 -5.05
N ALA A 130 9.69 -4.58 -5.21
CA ALA A 130 9.32 -3.89 -6.44
C ALA A 130 10.13 -4.37 -7.65
N GLU A 131 11.43 -4.66 -7.50
CA GLU A 131 12.23 -5.26 -8.56
C GLU A 131 11.66 -6.62 -9.03
N ILE A 132 11.20 -7.46 -8.09
CA ILE A 132 10.57 -8.76 -8.42
C ILE A 132 9.28 -8.53 -9.21
N VAL A 133 8.39 -7.66 -8.71
CA VAL A 133 7.12 -7.34 -9.38
C VAL A 133 7.37 -6.82 -10.80
N SER A 134 8.25 -5.82 -10.95
CA SER A 134 8.59 -5.23 -12.25
C SER A 134 9.19 -6.25 -13.22
N ARG A 135 10.08 -7.13 -12.75
CA ARG A 135 10.61 -8.21 -13.60
C ARG A 135 9.50 -9.14 -14.08
N GLN A 136 8.64 -9.60 -13.17
CA GLN A 136 7.59 -10.57 -13.47
C GLN A 136 6.56 -9.98 -14.47
N GLU A 137 6.09 -8.76 -14.24
CA GLU A 137 5.10 -8.11 -15.11
C GLU A 137 5.68 -7.68 -16.47
N THR A 138 6.89 -7.12 -16.49
CA THR A 138 7.53 -6.69 -17.75
C THR A 138 7.87 -7.88 -18.66
N ALA A 139 8.12 -9.06 -18.08
CA ALA A 139 8.27 -10.31 -18.84
C ALA A 139 6.98 -10.66 -19.62
N CYS A 140 5.81 -10.35 -19.04
CA CYS A 140 4.50 -10.50 -19.67
C CYS A 140 4.07 -9.28 -20.53
N GLY A 141 4.95 -8.32 -20.77
CA GLY A 141 4.69 -7.15 -21.63
C GLY A 141 3.94 -6.01 -20.94
N ILE A 142 3.72 -6.09 -19.63
CA ILE A 142 3.11 -5.01 -18.82
C ILE A 142 4.20 -3.97 -18.51
N THR A 143 3.90 -2.69 -18.73
CA THR A 143 4.88 -1.59 -18.57
C THR A 143 4.35 -0.41 -17.75
N HIS A 144 3.06 -0.41 -17.41
CA HIS A 144 2.51 0.40 -16.32
C HIS A 144 2.15 -0.50 -15.14
N ILE A 145 2.74 -0.22 -13.99
CA ILE A 145 2.48 -0.96 -12.75
C ILE A 145 1.77 -0.02 -11.78
N LEU A 146 0.52 -0.33 -11.45
CA LEU A 146 -0.39 0.51 -10.65
C LEU A 146 -0.07 0.45 -9.15
N ALA A 147 1.18 0.78 -8.80
CA ALA A 147 1.71 0.82 -7.45
C ALA A 147 2.91 1.79 -7.41
N PRO A 148 3.27 2.36 -6.24
CA PRO A 148 2.74 2.07 -4.90
C PRO A 148 1.51 2.90 -4.50
N VAL A 149 0.84 2.49 -3.42
CA VAL A 149 -0.17 3.32 -2.74
C VAL A 149 0.53 4.23 -1.73
N LEU A 150 0.50 5.53 -1.99
CA LEU A 150 1.21 6.60 -1.26
C LEU A 150 0.29 7.42 -0.34
N ASP A 151 -0.92 6.92 -0.12
CA ASP A 151 -1.86 7.51 0.83
C ASP A 151 -1.31 7.46 2.26
N VAL A 152 -1.64 8.47 3.07
CA VAL A 152 -1.29 8.52 4.51
C VAL A 152 -2.52 8.10 5.31
N ALA A 153 -2.49 6.91 5.90
CA ALA A 153 -3.65 6.26 6.50
C ALA A 153 -3.83 6.64 7.99
N ARG A 154 -4.85 7.46 8.30
CA ARG A 154 -5.13 7.95 9.68
C ARG A 154 -6.52 7.60 10.22
N ASP A 155 -7.35 6.94 9.41
CA ASP A 155 -8.69 6.50 9.80
C ASP A 155 -8.90 5.02 9.48
N PRO A 156 -8.80 4.11 10.47
CA PRO A 156 -8.96 2.67 10.25
C PRO A 156 -10.37 2.25 9.86
N ARG A 157 -11.36 3.14 9.82
CA ARG A 157 -12.68 2.81 9.24
C ARG A 157 -12.62 2.60 7.72
N MET A 158 -11.71 3.31 7.06
CA MET A 158 -11.51 3.25 5.61
C MET A 158 -11.04 1.85 5.20
N GLY A 159 -11.77 1.18 4.32
CA GLY A 159 -11.50 -0.22 3.98
C GLY A 159 -10.16 -0.46 3.30
N ARG A 160 -9.61 0.54 2.59
CA ARG A 160 -8.30 0.47 1.90
C ARG A 160 -7.10 0.74 2.80
N PHE A 161 -7.28 0.78 4.12
CA PHE A 161 -6.22 1.07 5.09
C PHE A 161 -4.96 0.21 4.89
N GLY A 162 -5.14 -1.06 4.50
CA GLY A 162 -4.08 -2.04 4.37
C GLY A 162 -3.17 -1.87 3.17
N GLU A 163 -3.53 -0.97 2.26
CA GLU A 163 -2.78 -0.72 1.02
C GLU A 163 -1.65 0.30 1.22
N SER A 164 -1.79 1.22 2.18
CA SER A 164 -0.80 2.23 2.54
C SER A 164 0.33 1.66 3.41
N TYR A 165 1.46 2.37 3.50
CA TYR A 165 2.56 2.07 4.42
C TYR A 165 2.36 2.61 5.85
N GLY A 166 1.27 3.31 6.15
CA GLY A 166 0.92 3.73 7.51
C GLY A 166 0.50 5.19 7.66
N GLU A 167 0.55 5.71 8.89
CA GLU A 167 0.02 7.04 9.24
C GLU A 167 1.04 8.18 9.15
N ASP A 168 2.32 7.83 8.96
CA ASP A 168 3.42 8.76 8.94
C ASP A 168 3.90 9.08 7.53
N ALA A 169 3.85 10.37 7.17
CA ALA A 169 4.23 10.81 5.84
C ALA A 169 5.71 10.57 5.52
N SER A 170 6.63 10.57 6.49
CA SER A 170 8.05 10.28 6.24
C SER A 170 8.30 8.79 5.98
N LEU A 171 7.63 7.90 6.74
CA LEU A 171 7.67 6.46 6.50
C LEU A 171 7.09 6.12 5.11
N VAL A 172 5.90 6.63 4.80
CA VAL A 172 5.25 6.41 3.49
C VAL A 172 6.12 6.97 2.36
N SER A 173 6.76 8.13 2.56
CA SER A 173 7.71 8.71 1.58
C SER A 173 8.90 7.77 1.31
N ALA A 174 9.53 7.24 2.36
CA ALA A 174 10.72 6.39 2.24
C ALA A 174 10.40 5.03 1.58
N MET A 175 9.32 4.39 2.01
CA MET A 175 8.86 3.11 1.45
C MET A 175 8.37 3.29 0.01
N GLY A 176 7.55 4.30 -0.22
CA GLY A 176 7.01 4.65 -1.54
C GLY A 176 8.08 4.95 -2.57
N ALA A 177 9.04 5.81 -2.23
CA ALA A 177 10.17 6.11 -3.11
C ALA A 177 10.99 4.85 -3.43
N ALA A 178 11.24 3.98 -2.44
CA ALA A 178 11.96 2.73 -2.68
C ALA A 178 11.21 1.79 -3.63
N TYR A 179 9.90 1.63 -3.46
CA TYR A 179 9.09 0.81 -4.36
C TYR A 179 9.10 1.38 -5.79
N THR A 180 8.83 2.68 -5.96
CA THR A 180 8.89 3.35 -7.27
C THR A 180 10.25 3.14 -7.94
N LYS A 181 11.34 3.28 -7.18
CA LYS A 181 12.70 3.06 -7.70
C LYS A 181 12.89 1.61 -8.15
N GLY A 182 12.44 0.63 -7.38
CA GLY A 182 12.56 -0.78 -7.73
C GLY A 182 11.77 -1.14 -9.00
N ILE A 183 10.56 -0.58 -9.17
CA ILE A 183 9.77 -0.76 -10.39
C ILE A 183 10.52 -0.25 -11.63
N GLN A 184 11.08 0.95 -11.54
CA GLN A 184 11.71 1.65 -12.67
C GLN A 184 13.17 1.24 -12.92
N LYS A 185 13.72 0.30 -12.13
CA LYS A 185 15.13 -0.10 -12.18
C LYS A 185 15.40 -1.13 -13.27
N ASN A 186 14.50 -2.09 -13.44
CA ASN A 186 14.75 -3.26 -14.28
C ASN A 186 14.55 -2.96 -15.76
N THR A 187 15.20 -3.77 -16.60
CA THR A 187 14.99 -3.79 -18.04
C THR A 187 14.83 -5.22 -18.51
N VAL A 188 13.71 -5.55 -19.15
CA VAL A 188 13.40 -6.89 -19.66
C VAL A 188 13.19 -6.81 -21.16
N ALA A 189 14.06 -7.46 -21.96
CA ALA A 189 14.06 -7.36 -23.42
C ALA A 189 13.96 -5.90 -23.93
N SER A 190 14.81 -5.02 -23.39
CA SER A 190 14.82 -3.56 -23.59
C SER A 190 13.61 -2.78 -23.11
N ARG A 191 12.57 -3.43 -22.55
CA ARG A 191 11.44 -2.73 -21.94
C ARG A 191 11.76 -2.29 -20.53
N LYS A 192 11.20 -1.16 -20.13
CA LYS A 192 11.21 -0.66 -18.74
C LYS A 192 9.79 -0.43 -18.29
N ALA A 193 9.48 -0.85 -17.07
CA ALA A 193 8.21 -0.51 -16.43
C ALA A 193 8.29 0.87 -15.79
N GLU A 194 7.14 1.54 -15.71
CA GLU A 194 6.93 2.78 -14.98
C GLU A 194 5.94 2.53 -13.83
N SER A 195 6.26 3.11 -12.68
CA SER A 195 5.42 3.07 -11.49
C SER A 195 4.34 4.13 -11.61
N VAL A 196 3.09 3.75 -11.33
CA VAL A 196 1.94 4.64 -11.26
C VAL A 196 1.49 4.75 -9.81
N ALA A 197 1.92 5.82 -9.13
CA ALA A 197 1.63 6.01 -7.71
C ALA A 197 0.20 6.51 -7.48
N LYS A 198 -0.47 6.05 -6.41
CA LYS A 198 -1.89 6.33 -6.16
C LYS A 198 -2.25 6.45 -4.66
N HIS A 199 -3.35 7.08 -4.26
CA HIS A 199 -4.26 7.85 -5.10
C HIS A 199 -4.06 9.35 -4.84
N PHE A 200 -3.56 10.06 -5.84
CA PHE A 200 -3.24 11.48 -5.73
C PHE A 200 -4.54 12.31 -5.67
N VAL A 201 -4.94 12.95 -4.58
CA VAL A 201 -4.25 13.06 -3.30
C VAL A 201 -5.27 13.15 -2.16
N ALA A 202 -4.82 12.88 -0.93
CA ALA A 202 -5.62 12.97 0.30
C ALA A 202 -6.85 12.03 0.34
N PHE A 203 -6.77 10.91 -0.37
CA PHE A 203 -7.81 9.90 -0.43
C PHE A 203 -8.13 9.34 0.97
N HIS A 204 -7.11 9.05 1.78
CA HIS A 204 -7.27 8.58 3.15
C HIS A 204 -7.64 9.66 4.19
N ASN A 205 -7.92 10.90 3.75
CA ASN A 205 -8.58 11.92 4.57
C ASN A 205 -10.10 12.01 4.29
N SER A 206 -10.65 10.99 3.61
CA SER A 206 -12.07 10.82 3.35
C SER A 206 -12.91 10.91 4.62
N GLN A 207 -13.89 11.81 4.64
CA GLN A 207 -14.78 12.03 5.78
C GLN A 207 -15.52 10.75 6.20
N GLY A 208 -15.51 10.48 7.50
CA GLY A 208 -16.15 9.29 8.08
C GLY A 208 -15.44 7.97 7.77
N GLY A 209 -14.29 8.00 7.09
CA GLY A 209 -13.59 6.80 6.62
C GLY A 209 -14.38 6.04 5.57
N ILE A 210 -15.14 6.74 4.72
CA ILE A 210 -15.93 6.16 3.63
C ILE A 210 -15.16 6.28 2.32
N HIS A 211 -15.10 5.20 1.56
CA HIS A 211 -14.39 5.13 0.29
C HIS A 211 -14.88 6.19 -0.71
N GLY A 212 -13.94 6.97 -1.26
CA GLY A 212 -14.21 7.95 -2.32
C GLY A 212 -15.04 9.16 -1.90
N THR A 213 -15.33 9.34 -0.61
CA THR A 213 -16.16 10.45 -0.14
C THR A 213 -15.44 11.80 -0.21
N HIS A 214 -16.14 12.87 0.15
CA HIS A 214 -15.57 14.20 0.27
C HIS A 214 -14.40 14.25 1.29
N SER A 215 -13.38 15.05 0.96
CA SER A 215 -12.19 15.25 1.77
C SER A 215 -11.99 16.75 2.04
N GLU A 216 -12.19 17.16 3.29
CA GLU A 216 -11.86 18.51 3.75
C GLU A 216 -10.39 18.56 4.21
N THR A 217 -9.52 18.98 3.30
CA THR A 217 -8.07 18.96 3.51
C THR A 217 -7.47 20.33 3.18
N PRO A 218 -7.39 21.27 4.14
CA PRO A 218 -6.83 22.60 3.90
C PRO A 218 -5.45 22.54 3.22
N THR A 219 -5.14 23.48 2.34
CA THR A 219 -3.93 23.46 1.49
C THR A 219 -2.64 23.17 2.25
N ARG A 220 -2.49 23.71 3.47
CA ARG A 220 -1.33 23.43 4.32
C ARG A 220 -1.23 21.95 4.69
N LEU A 221 -2.32 21.36 5.18
CA LEU A 221 -2.37 19.93 5.52
C LEU A 221 -2.17 19.05 4.28
N LEU A 222 -2.75 19.46 3.15
CA LEU A 222 -2.59 18.78 1.86
C LEU A 222 -1.11 18.71 1.47
N GLU A 223 -0.42 19.85 1.41
CA GLU A 223 0.96 19.94 0.94
C GLU A 223 2.00 19.40 1.95
N GLU A 224 1.79 19.62 3.26
CA GLU A 224 2.74 19.18 4.29
C GLU A 224 2.66 17.69 4.59
N VAL A 225 1.47 17.07 4.48
CA VAL A 225 1.24 15.69 4.91
C VAL A 225 0.86 14.78 3.74
N PHE A 226 -0.29 15.00 3.10
CA PHE A 226 -0.85 14.03 2.15
C PHE A 226 -0.13 14.01 0.80
N ALA A 227 0.41 15.15 0.37
CA ALA A 227 1.12 15.26 -0.90
C ALA A 227 2.63 14.97 -0.73
N LYS A 228 3.15 14.94 0.51
CA LYS A 228 4.56 14.70 0.81
C LYS A 228 5.09 13.37 0.22
N PRO A 229 4.40 12.22 0.35
CA PRO A 229 4.89 10.97 -0.23
C PRO A 229 4.99 10.97 -1.76
N PHE A 230 4.03 11.60 -2.45
CA PHE A 230 4.08 11.76 -3.91
C PHE A 230 5.26 12.65 -4.32
N GLN A 231 5.44 13.77 -3.63
CA GLN A 231 6.57 14.67 -3.87
C GLN A 231 7.92 13.96 -3.67
N ALA A 232 8.03 13.13 -2.64
CA ALA A 232 9.18 12.29 -2.38
C ALA A 232 9.46 11.32 -3.53
N ALA A 233 8.45 10.57 -3.99
CA ALA A 233 8.61 9.60 -5.09
C ALA A 233 9.03 10.29 -6.40
N ILE A 234 8.51 11.49 -6.69
CA ILE A 234 8.94 12.31 -7.83
C ILE A 234 10.42 12.70 -7.70
N THR A 235 10.81 13.23 -6.53
CA THR A 235 12.13 13.84 -6.34
C THR A 235 13.25 12.80 -6.19
N GLU A 236 12.98 11.73 -5.43
CA GLU A 236 14.01 10.74 -5.04
C GLU A 236 14.07 9.55 -6.01
N SER A 237 13.00 9.29 -6.76
CA SER A 237 12.87 8.09 -7.58
C SER A 237 12.39 8.34 -9.01
N ASP A 238 12.26 9.60 -9.42
CA ASP A 238 11.88 10.01 -10.78
C ASP A 238 10.55 9.35 -11.22
N LEU A 239 9.54 9.38 -10.33
CA LEU A 239 8.21 8.78 -10.57
C LEU A 239 7.62 9.24 -11.92
N LYS A 240 7.17 8.28 -12.75
CA LYS A 240 6.65 8.57 -14.10
C LYS A 240 5.15 8.41 -14.31
N GLY A 241 4.42 7.83 -13.37
CA GLY A 241 2.97 7.73 -13.42
C GLY A 241 2.30 8.19 -12.12
N ILE A 242 1.16 8.85 -12.23
CA ILE A 242 0.27 9.19 -11.10
C ILE A 242 -1.16 8.83 -11.46
N MET A 243 -1.86 8.24 -10.50
CA MET A 243 -3.30 8.01 -10.55
C MET A 243 -4.03 8.86 -9.52
N PRO A 244 -4.91 9.78 -9.96
CA PRO A 244 -5.68 10.59 -9.04
C PRO A 244 -6.75 9.83 -8.26
N CYS A 245 -7.16 10.33 -7.09
CA CYS A 245 -8.19 9.72 -6.26
C CYS A 245 -9.61 10.01 -6.74
N TYR A 246 -10.56 9.19 -6.27
CA TYR A 246 -11.99 9.37 -6.53
C TYR A 246 -12.63 10.55 -5.79
N CYS A 247 -11.99 11.07 -4.74
CA CYS A 247 -12.59 12.07 -3.87
C CYS A 247 -12.80 13.43 -4.57
N SER A 248 -13.75 14.21 -4.03
CA SER A 248 -13.63 15.66 -4.10
C SER A 248 -12.81 16.17 -2.92
N VAL A 249 -11.82 17.02 -3.17
CA VAL A 249 -10.96 17.61 -2.13
C VAL A 249 -11.20 19.12 -2.10
N ASN A 250 -11.67 19.64 -0.96
CA ASN A 250 -12.06 21.05 -0.79
C ASN A 250 -13.04 21.58 -1.86
N GLY A 251 -13.88 20.70 -2.39
CA GLY A 251 -14.91 21.04 -3.38
C GLY A 251 -14.46 20.91 -4.84
N GLU A 252 -13.22 20.47 -5.08
CA GLU A 252 -12.74 20.16 -6.43
C GLU A 252 -12.69 18.64 -6.65
N ASP A 253 -13.28 18.14 -7.74
CA ASP A 253 -13.00 16.80 -8.24
C ASP A 253 -11.52 16.69 -8.63
N VAL A 254 -10.77 15.74 -8.08
CA VAL A 254 -9.32 15.71 -8.28
C VAL A 254 -8.94 15.37 -9.72
N SER A 255 -9.75 14.57 -10.43
CA SER A 255 -9.53 14.25 -11.84
C SER A 255 -9.74 15.45 -12.76
N ALA A 256 -10.63 16.38 -12.37
CA ALA A 256 -10.93 17.62 -13.10
C ALA A 256 -10.24 18.88 -12.53
N SER A 257 -9.36 18.74 -11.52
CA SER A 257 -8.76 19.89 -10.83
C SER A 257 -7.43 20.32 -11.43
N HIS A 258 -7.42 21.46 -12.13
CA HIS A 258 -6.18 22.11 -12.59
C HIS A 258 -5.29 22.56 -11.41
N ASN A 259 -5.88 22.88 -10.26
CA ASN A 259 -5.12 23.24 -9.06
C ASN A 259 -4.32 22.05 -8.53
N MET A 260 -4.89 20.84 -8.58
CA MET A 260 -4.23 19.61 -8.14
C MET A 260 -3.25 19.07 -9.19
N LEU A 261 -3.73 18.77 -10.40
CA LEU A 261 -2.97 18.01 -11.40
C LEU A 261 -1.94 18.84 -12.18
N THR A 262 -2.11 20.17 -12.23
CA THR A 262 -1.15 21.07 -12.88
C THR A 262 -0.38 21.92 -11.87
N LYS A 263 -1.07 22.77 -11.09
CA LYS A 263 -0.35 23.71 -10.19
C LYS A 263 0.39 22.99 -9.07
N LEU A 264 -0.28 22.11 -8.32
CA LEU A 264 0.39 21.37 -7.25
C LEU A 264 1.35 20.33 -7.85
N LEU A 265 0.86 19.44 -8.67
CA LEU A 265 1.63 18.29 -9.12
C LEU A 265 2.78 18.64 -10.09
N ARG A 266 2.50 19.39 -11.16
CA ARG A 266 3.51 19.67 -12.19
C ARG A 266 4.34 20.91 -11.86
N GLU A 267 3.70 22.01 -11.48
CA GLU A 267 4.41 23.28 -11.24
C GLU A 267 5.12 23.31 -9.88
N LYS A 268 4.46 22.95 -8.78
CA LYS A 268 5.11 22.95 -7.45
C LYS A 268 6.02 21.73 -7.26
N MET A 269 5.53 20.52 -7.50
CA MET A 269 6.30 19.29 -7.25
C MET A 269 7.25 18.90 -8.38
N GLY A 270 7.05 19.39 -9.60
CA GLY A 270 7.95 19.12 -10.72
C GLY A 270 7.70 17.81 -11.45
N PHE A 271 6.52 17.21 -11.33
CA PHE A 271 6.16 15.99 -12.05
C PHE A 271 6.16 16.20 -13.58
N ASP A 272 6.88 15.34 -14.30
CA ASP A 272 7.01 15.36 -15.75
C ASP A 272 6.46 14.10 -16.44
N GLY A 273 5.84 13.20 -15.68
CA GLY A 273 5.24 11.96 -16.16
C GLY A 273 3.78 12.08 -16.61
N MET A 274 3.10 10.93 -16.65
CA MET A 274 1.71 10.78 -17.07
C MET A 274 0.74 10.74 -15.88
N CYS A 275 -0.38 11.46 -16.00
CA CYS A 275 -1.54 11.27 -15.14
C CYS A 275 -2.51 10.30 -15.82
N ILE A 276 -2.77 9.16 -15.19
CA ILE A 276 -3.67 8.12 -15.68
C ILE A 276 -4.86 8.06 -14.73
N SER A 277 -6.09 8.12 -15.24
CA SER A 277 -7.27 8.15 -14.35
C SER A 277 -7.40 6.85 -13.57
N ASP A 278 -7.96 6.89 -12.37
CA ASP A 278 -8.49 5.68 -11.76
C ASP A 278 -9.69 5.17 -12.59
N TYR A 279 -10.11 3.93 -12.37
CA TYR A 279 -11.11 3.26 -13.20
C TYR A 279 -12.46 3.98 -13.14
N GLY A 280 -12.89 4.51 -14.29
CA GLY A 280 -14.13 5.25 -14.45
C GLY A 280 -14.10 6.67 -13.86
N ALA A 281 -12.96 7.15 -13.34
CA ALA A 281 -12.89 8.44 -12.65
C ALA A 281 -13.29 9.64 -13.54
N VAL A 282 -12.93 9.65 -14.82
CA VAL A 282 -13.35 10.70 -15.76
C VAL A 282 -14.87 10.69 -15.98
N GLY A 283 -15.48 9.50 -16.09
CA GLY A 283 -16.94 9.37 -16.15
C GLY A 283 -17.62 9.79 -14.85
N ASN A 284 -17.05 9.38 -13.70
CA ASN A 284 -17.57 9.68 -12.36
C ASN A 284 -17.54 11.18 -12.05
N ALA A 285 -16.58 11.94 -12.60
CA ALA A 285 -16.60 13.40 -12.50
C ALA A 285 -17.96 13.96 -12.94
N HIS A 286 -18.55 13.44 -14.02
CA HIS A 286 -19.88 13.84 -14.46
C HIS A 286 -21.02 13.09 -13.75
N SER A 287 -20.97 11.75 -13.72
CA SER A 287 -22.10 10.93 -13.28
C SER A 287 -22.31 10.92 -11.76
N VAL A 288 -21.25 11.16 -10.98
CA VAL A 288 -21.27 11.13 -9.50
C VAL A 288 -21.12 12.53 -8.92
N HIS A 289 -20.12 13.29 -9.38
CA HIS A 289 -19.86 14.65 -8.87
C HIS A 289 -20.60 15.75 -9.63
N HIS A 290 -21.30 15.42 -10.72
CA HIS A 290 -22.06 16.37 -11.53
C HIS A 290 -21.22 17.55 -12.04
N ILE A 291 -19.96 17.27 -12.41
CA ILE A 291 -19.08 18.21 -13.09
C ILE A 291 -19.42 18.24 -14.59
N GLY A 292 -19.59 19.45 -15.13
CA GLY A 292 -19.97 19.67 -16.54
C GLY A 292 -21.42 19.27 -16.85
N GLU A 293 -22.00 19.81 -17.93
CA GLU A 293 -23.37 19.47 -18.35
C GLU A 293 -23.42 18.16 -19.14
N THR A 294 -22.27 17.72 -19.69
CA THR A 294 -22.14 16.47 -20.45
C THR A 294 -20.81 15.76 -20.16
N PHE A 295 -20.72 14.47 -20.52
CA PHE A 295 -19.49 13.68 -20.38
C PHE A 295 -18.30 14.28 -21.15
N GLU A 296 -18.50 14.77 -22.37
CA GLU A 296 -17.43 15.40 -23.15
C GLU A 296 -16.96 16.74 -22.56
N GLU A 297 -17.85 17.48 -21.86
CA GLU A 297 -17.45 18.68 -21.13
C GLU A 297 -16.62 18.35 -19.89
N ALA A 298 -17.05 17.33 -19.12
CA ALA A 298 -16.26 16.82 -18.01
C ALA A 298 -14.90 16.27 -18.47
N GLY A 299 -14.88 15.52 -19.58
CA GLY A 299 -13.67 15.05 -20.24
C GLY A 299 -12.75 16.22 -20.63
N ALA A 300 -13.28 17.27 -21.25
CA ALA A 300 -12.50 18.47 -21.56
C ALA A 300 -11.89 19.12 -20.30
N MET A 301 -12.63 19.17 -19.19
CA MET A 301 -12.13 19.68 -17.91
C MET A 301 -11.01 18.81 -17.34
N CYS A 302 -11.15 17.47 -17.35
CA CYS A 302 -10.12 16.54 -16.91
C CYS A 302 -8.83 16.66 -17.76
N LEU A 303 -8.98 16.70 -19.08
CA LEU A 303 -7.84 16.84 -20.00
C LEU A 303 -7.13 18.18 -19.80
N HIS A 304 -7.89 19.28 -19.64
CA HIS A 304 -7.32 20.60 -19.34
C HIS A 304 -6.67 20.66 -17.96
N ALA A 305 -7.19 19.94 -16.96
CA ALA A 305 -6.59 19.86 -15.63
C ALA A 305 -5.20 19.21 -15.64
N GLY A 306 -4.96 18.31 -16.59
CA GLY A 306 -3.69 17.61 -16.78
C GLY A 306 -3.79 16.08 -16.65
N MET A 307 -5.00 15.51 -16.69
CA MET A 307 -5.24 14.08 -16.85
C MET A 307 -4.90 13.67 -18.29
N ASP A 308 -3.98 12.72 -18.48
CA ASP A 308 -3.45 12.39 -19.80
C ASP A 308 -4.16 11.17 -20.42
N ILE A 309 -4.58 10.18 -19.61
CA ILE A 309 -5.25 8.95 -20.08
C ILE A 309 -6.53 8.68 -19.27
N GLU A 310 -7.62 8.32 -19.96
CA GLU A 310 -8.87 7.82 -19.37
C GLU A 310 -8.89 6.29 -19.31
N MET A 311 -9.10 5.73 -18.10
CA MET A 311 -9.22 4.30 -17.82
C MET A 311 -10.59 3.91 -17.23
N PRO A 312 -10.99 2.63 -17.35
CA PRO A 312 -10.39 1.62 -18.21
C PRO A 312 -10.98 1.65 -19.64
N SER A 313 -11.98 2.51 -19.86
CA SER A 313 -12.74 2.62 -21.11
C SER A 313 -13.11 4.08 -21.38
N CYS A 314 -13.17 4.44 -22.66
CA CYS A 314 -13.57 5.77 -23.12
C CYS A 314 -14.99 6.15 -22.67
N THR A 315 -15.11 7.22 -21.88
CA THR A 315 -16.40 7.82 -21.47
C THR A 315 -16.42 9.32 -21.76
N GLY A 316 -15.47 10.06 -21.20
CA GLY A 316 -15.31 11.51 -21.39
C GLY A 316 -14.48 11.87 -22.62
N TYR A 317 -13.46 11.09 -22.98
CA TYR A 317 -12.58 11.34 -24.14
C TYR A 317 -13.15 10.78 -25.44
N ASN A 318 -14.45 10.98 -25.62
CA ASN A 318 -15.27 10.37 -26.65
C ASN A 318 -15.29 11.14 -27.99
N GLU A 319 -16.09 10.64 -28.94
CA GLU A 319 -16.25 11.25 -30.27
C GLU A 319 -16.74 12.70 -30.24
N LYS A 320 -17.57 13.08 -29.26
CA LYS A 320 -18.01 14.48 -29.14
C LYS A 320 -16.90 15.39 -28.66
N LEU A 321 -16.01 14.93 -27.76
CA LEU A 321 -14.81 15.68 -27.41
C LEU A 321 -13.92 15.89 -28.65
N LYS A 322 -13.79 14.86 -29.49
CA LYS A 322 -13.08 14.98 -30.78
C LYS A 322 -13.69 16.04 -31.69
N GLU A 323 -15.01 16.11 -31.79
CA GLU A 323 -15.74 17.15 -32.54
C GLU A 323 -15.45 18.56 -32.01
N MET A 324 -15.26 18.71 -30.70
CA MET A 324 -14.89 20.00 -30.10
C MET A 324 -13.49 20.45 -30.56
N PHE A 325 -12.53 19.54 -30.73
CA PHE A 325 -11.23 19.88 -31.32
C PHE A 325 -11.32 20.16 -32.82
N SER A 326 -12.02 19.32 -33.59
CA SER A 326 -12.08 19.48 -35.06
C SER A 326 -12.84 20.74 -35.49
N SER A 327 -13.83 21.18 -34.71
CA SER A 327 -14.56 22.43 -34.91
C SER A 327 -13.82 23.68 -34.40
N GLY A 328 -12.73 23.52 -33.65
CA GLY A 328 -12.00 24.60 -33.00
C GLY A 328 -12.66 25.16 -31.73
N LYS A 329 -13.65 24.47 -31.16
CA LYS A 329 -14.24 24.82 -29.84
C LYS A 329 -13.22 24.62 -28.71
N LEU A 330 -12.31 23.65 -28.84
CA LEU A 330 -11.16 23.46 -27.95
C LEU A 330 -9.85 23.64 -28.71
N ASP A 331 -8.85 24.22 -28.03
CA ASP A 331 -7.49 24.32 -28.57
C ASP A 331 -6.85 22.93 -28.64
N ILE A 332 -6.45 22.54 -29.85
CA ILE A 332 -5.76 21.27 -30.12
C ILE A 332 -4.47 21.11 -29.30
N HIS A 333 -3.85 22.20 -28.84
CA HIS A 333 -2.66 22.15 -28.00
C HIS A 333 -2.88 21.39 -26.68
N ILE A 334 -4.10 21.39 -26.15
CA ILE A 334 -4.47 20.64 -24.95
C ILE A 334 -4.31 19.14 -25.20
N LEU A 335 -4.88 18.64 -26.31
CA LEU A 335 -4.74 17.24 -26.74
C LEU A 335 -3.29 16.90 -27.07
N ASP A 336 -2.60 17.75 -27.83
CA ASP A 336 -1.21 17.54 -28.22
C ASP A 336 -0.27 17.41 -27.02
N THR A 337 -0.55 18.12 -25.93
CA THR A 337 0.23 18.04 -24.69
C THR A 337 0.08 16.68 -24.01
N ALA A 338 -1.16 16.17 -23.88
CA ALA A 338 -1.42 14.86 -23.31
C ALA A 338 -0.80 13.75 -24.18
N VAL A 339 -1.05 13.78 -25.50
CA VAL A 339 -0.49 12.80 -26.44
C VAL A 339 1.04 12.81 -26.44
N LEU A 340 1.67 13.98 -26.35
CA LEU A 340 3.13 14.07 -26.28
C LEU A 340 3.69 13.29 -25.07
N ARG A 341 3.06 13.42 -23.90
CA ARG A 341 3.46 12.70 -22.67
C ARG A 341 3.27 11.20 -22.82
N VAL A 342 2.15 10.77 -23.39
CA VAL A 342 1.88 9.34 -23.67
C VAL A 342 2.94 8.76 -24.60
N LEU A 343 3.23 9.43 -25.72
CA LEU A 343 4.25 8.97 -26.67
C LEU A 343 5.65 8.97 -26.06
N GLU A 344 5.99 10.00 -25.28
CA GLU A 344 7.27 10.07 -24.55
C GLU A 344 7.44 8.89 -23.59
N GLY A 345 6.38 8.54 -22.83
CA GLY A 345 6.33 7.34 -22.00
C GLY A 345 6.58 6.07 -22.81
N LYS A 346 5.84 5.87 -23.91
CA LYS A 346 6.00 4.70 -24.79
C LYS A 346 7.42 4.52 -25.34
N PHE A 347 8.10 5.62 -25.69
CA PHE A 347 9.51 5.56 -26.10
C PHE A 347 10.45 5.26 -24.92
N ARG A 348 10.22 5.85 -23.74
CA ARG A 348 11.03 5.61 -22.53
C ARG A 348 10.93 4.16 -22.06
N MET A 349 9.75 3.55 -22.18
CA MET A 349 9.48 2.14 -21.90
C MET A 349 10.06 1.18 -22.94
N GLY A 350 10.59 1.66 -24.07
CA GLY A 350 11.16 0.81 -25.13
C GLY A 350 10.13 0.02 -25.93
N LEU A 351 8.86 0.43 -25.92
CA LEU A 351 7.78 -0.32 -26.57
C LEU A 351 7.88 -0.30 -28.10
N PHE A 352 8.45 0.75 -28.70
CA PHE A 352 8.64 0.81 -30.16
C PHE A 352 9.72 -0.18 -30.64
N GLU A 353 10.63 -0.58 -29.77
CA GLU A 353 11.70 -1.53 -30.07
C GLU A 353 11.27 -2.98 -29.76
N ASN A 354 10.61 -3.20 -28.62
CA ASN A 354 10.22 -4.53 -28.16
C ASN A 354 8.83 -4.51 -27.50
N PRO A 355 7.73 -4.46 -28.29
CA PRO A 355 6.36 -4.27 -27.77
C PRO A 355 5.72 -5.51 -27.15
N TYR A 356 6.37 -6.67 -27.29
CA TYR A 356 5.75 -7.98 -27.04
C TYR A 356 6.32 -8.69 -25.81
N ALA A 357 5.45 -9.40 -25.08
CA ALA A 357 5.82 -10.31 -24.00
C ALA A 357 6.85 -11.35 -24.44
N LEU A 358 7.62 -11.87 -23.49
CA LEU A 358 8.49 -13.02 -23.68
C LEU A 358 7.67 -14.30 -23.86
N GLU A 359 8.29 -15.37 -24.34
CA GLU A 359 7.61 -16.66 -24.57
C GLU A 359 8.47 -17.83 -24.09
N GLY A 360 7.82 -18.93 -23.71
CA GLY A 360 8.47 -20.20 -23.40
C GLY A 360 9.53 -20.09 -22.31
N LYS A 361 10.68 -20.75 -22.50
CA LYS A 361 11.68 -20.91 -21.43
C LYS A 361 12.22 -19.59 -20.87
N GLU A 362 12.31 -18.53 -21.68
CA GLU A 362 12.81 -17.24 -21.23
C GLU A 362 11.81 -16.55 -20.28
N LEU A 363 10.52 -16.61 -20.61
CA LEU A 363 9.43 -16.12 -19.77
C LEU A 363 9.42 -16.83 -18.41
N HIS A 364 9.38 -18.17 -18.42
CA HIS A 364 9.35 -18.98 -17.20
C HIS A 364 10.59 -18.76 -16.32
N ALA A 365 11.79 -18.69 -16.90
CA ALA A 365 13.03 -18.45 -16.15
C ALA A 365 13.08 -17.06 -15.50
N LEU A 366 12.42 -16.06 -16.10
CA LEU A 366 12.33 -14.72 -15.51
C LEU A 366 11.21 -14.58 -14.50
N VAL A 367 10.10 -15.32 -14.60
CA VAL A 367 9.00 -15.18 -13.64
C VAL A 367 9.21 -16.07 -12.41
N MET A 368 9.60 -17.33 -12.61
CA MET A 368 9.60 -18.37 -11.58
C MET A 368 10.99 -18.54 -10.93
N GLN A 369 11.46 -17.53 -10.19
CA GLN A 369 12.73 -17.63 -9.47
C GLN A 369 12.51 -18.10 -8.02
N GLU A 370 13.14 -19.20 -7.62
CA GLU A 370 13.03 -19.73 -6.24
C GLU A 370 13.47 -18.70 -5.18
N ALA A 371 14.41 -17.82 -5.53
CA ALA A 371 14.89 -16.77 -4.64
C ALA A 371 13.80 -15.75 -4.25
N ASP A 372 12.76 -15.58 -5.07
CA ASP A 372 11.68 -14.61 -4.82
C ASP A 372 10.87 -14.99 -3.58
N ARG A 373 10.64 -16.30 -3.38
CA ARG A 373 9.99 -16.84 -2.17
C ARG A 373 10.75 -16.46 -0.90
N ASN A 374 12.08 -16.44 -0.93
CA ASN A 374 12.88 -16.04 0.25
C ASN A 374 12.64 -14.57 0.60
N THR A 375 12.43 -13.72 -0.41
CA THR A 375 12.06 -12.31 -0.21
C THR A 375 10.65 -12.19 0.37
N SER A 376 9.68 -12.99 -0.10
CA SER A 376 8.34 -13.05 0.51
C SER A 376 8.40 -13.45 1.98
N LEU A 377 9.13 -14.54 2.29
CA LEU A 377 9.27 -15.04 3.66
C LEU A 377 9.95 -14.02 4.57
N ARG A 378 11.01 -13.37 4.09
CA ARG A 378 11.71 -12.29 4.79
C ARG A 378 10.75 -11.12 5.07
N SER A 379 9.99 -10.70 4.06
CA SER A 379 8.99 -9.63 4.19
C SER A 379 7.92 -9.97 5.22
N ALA A 380 7.37 -11.18 5.18
CA ALA A 380 6.40 -11.63 6.18
C ALA A 380 6.99 -11.60 7.61
N ARG A 381 8.18 -12.18 7.82
CA ARG A 381 8.86 -12.19 9.13
C ARG A 381 9.19 -10.80 9.67
N GLU A 382 9.71 -9.91 8.82
CA GLU A 382 10.11 -8.55 9.23
C GLU A 382 8.91 -7.61 9.48
N SER A 383 7.74 -7.93 8.92
CA SER A 383 6.49 -7.16 9.06
C SER A 383 5.70 -7.45 10.34
N MET A 384 5.89 -8.62 10.95
CA MET A 384 5.09 -9.04 12.10
C MET A 384 5.50 -8.32 13.39
N VAL A 385 4.50 -7.85 14.14
CA VAL A 385 4.70 -7.03 15.33
C VAL A 385 4.23 -7.79 16.57
N LEU A 386 5.14 -8.03 17.52
CA LEU A 386 4.77 -8.57 18.81
C LEU A 386 4.20 -7.45 19.69
N LEU A 387 2.90 -7.45 19.93
CA LEU A 387 2.21 -6.39 20.67
C LEU A 387 2.24 -6.62 22.19
N LYS A 388 2.06 -7.88 22.59
CA LYS A 388 2.06 -8.32 23.99
C LYS A 388 2.74 -9.67 24.12
N ASN A 389 3.47 -9.89 25.21
CA ASN A 389 4.02 -11.20 25.59
C ASN A 389 4.35 -11.26 27.09
N ASP A 390 3.55 -12.00 27.84
CA ASP A 390 3.69 -12.23 29.28
C ASP A 390 4.61 -13.42 29.60
N GLY A 391 5.46 -13.81 28.64
CA GLY A 391 6.46 -14.87 28.75
C GLY A 391 6.04 -16.22 28.18
N VAL A 392 4.87 -16.30 27.54
CA VAL A 392 4.38 -17.52 26.87
C VAL A 392 5.10 -17.79 25.54
N LEU A 393 5.53 -16.74 24.84
CA LEU A 393 6.31 -16.86 23.61
C LEU A 393 7.82 -16.68 23.89
N PRO A 394 8.69 -17.44 23.19
CA PRO A 394 8.37 -18.46 22.18
C PRO A 394 7.88 -19.79 22.77
N ILE A 395 7.00 -20.47 22.04
CA ILE A 395 6.39 -21.76 22.40
C ILE A 395 7.42 -22.87 22.24
N ALA A 396 7.66 -23.63 23.32
CA ALA A 396 8.38 -24.90 23.26
C ALA A 396 7.48 -26.02 22.69
N ALA A 397 7.22 -25.97 21.38
CA ALA A 397 6.15 -26.73 20.73
C ALA A 397 6.33 -28.26 20.80
N LYS A 398 7.58 -28.76 20.79
CA LYS A 398 7.88 -30.20 20.72
C LYS A 398 7.24 -31.00 21.87
N GLY A 399 6.43 -31.99 21.52
CA GLY A 399 5.81 -32.92 22.48
C GLY A 399 4.65 -32.32 23.26
N LYS A 400 4.14 -31.16 22.84
CA LYS A 400 2.96 -30.50 23.42
C LYS A 400 1.69 -30.90 22.71
N LYS A 401 0.55 -30.70 23.38
CA LYS A 401 -0.74 -30.59 22.72
C LYS A 401 -1.05 -29.12 22.45
N ILE A 402 -1.20 -28.74 21.19
CA ILE A 402 -1.38 -27.35 20.76
C ILE A 402 -2.75 -27.24 20.09
N ALA A 403 -3.64 -26.40 20.62
CA ALA A 403 -4.88 -26.07 19.92
C ALA A 403 -4.65 -24.83 19.05
N VAL A 404 -5.01 -24.91 17.77
CA VAL A 404 -5.03 -23.78 16.84
C VAL A 404 -6.48 -23.56 16.44
N ILE A 405 -7.06 -22.44 16.87
CA ILE A 405 -8.50 -22.16 16.80
C ILE A 405 -8.74 -20.90 15.97
N GLY A 406 -9.81 -20.90 15.19
CA GLY A 406 -10.22 -19.76 14.37
C GLY A 406 -10.03 -20.01 12.86
N PRO A 407 -10.62 -19.16 12.02
CA PRO A 407 -10.75 -19.43 10.59
C PRO A 407 -9.40 -19.38 9.85
N HIS A 408 -8.49 -18.46 10.18
CA HIS A 408 -7.21 -18.36 9.48
C HIS A 408 -6.28 -19.56 9.77
N ALA A 409 -6.59 -20.37 10.78
CA ALA A 409 -5.83 -21.57 11.08
C ALA A 409 -6.03 -22.68 10.03
N GLY A 410 -7.25 -22.81 9.49
CA GLY A 410 -7.62 -23.82 8.50
C GLY A 410 -7.64 -23.33 7.05
N TYR A 411 -7.76 -22.02 6.82
CA TYR A 411 -7.92 -21.45 5.47
C TYR A 411 -6.75 -20.54 5.09
N ALA A 412 -5.73 -21.08 4.41
CA ALA A 412 -4.51 -20.33 4.04
C ALA A 412 -4.80 -19.11 3.16
N ARG A 413 -5.84 -19.19 2.32
CA ARG A 413 -6.28 -18.09 1.45
C ARG A 413 -6.67 -16.82 2.22
N LYS A 414 -7.06 -16.93 3.51
CA LYS A 414 -7.34 -15.76 4.37
C LYS A 414 -6.08 -14.99 4.81
N MET A 415 -4.88 -15.50 4.51
CA MET A 415 -3.61 -14.79 4.74
C MET A 415 -3.27 -13.81 3.59
N PHE A 416 -3.94 -13.93 2.45
CA PHE A 416 -3.72 -13.08 1.29
C PHE A 416 -4.57 -11.82 1.39
N GLY A 417 -3.90 -10.66 1.38
CA GLY A 417 -4.57 -9.37 1.44
C GLY A 417 -5.21 -8.95 0.12
N GLY A 418 -5.90 -7.80 0.14
CA GLY A 418 -6.38 -7.12 -1.06
C GLY A 418 -5.29 -6.95 -2.12
N TYR A 419 -5.68 -6.97 -3.39
CA TYR A 419 -4.79 -6.80 -4.54
C TYR A 419 -3.64 -7.83 -4.67
N THR A 420 -3.81 -9.02 -4.08
CA THR A 420 -3.04 -10.21 -4.46
C THR A 420 -3.71 -10.94 -5.63
N HIS A 421 -2.95 -11.72 -6.43
CA HIS A 421 -3.51 -12.54 -7.50
C HIS A 421 -4.65 -13.44 -7.00
N MET A 422 -4.44 -14.01 -5.82
CA MET A 422 -5.43 -14.85 -5.14
C MET A 422 -6.71 -14.07 -4.84
N CYS A 423 -6.61 -12.96 -4.11
CA CYS A 423 -7.76 -12.18 -3.68
C CYS A 423 -8.65 -11.74 -4.86
N MET A 424 -8.09 -11.35 -6.00
CA MET A 424 -8.95 -10.92 -7.13
C MET A 424 -9.30 -12.04 -8.11
N MET A 425 -8.79 -13.25 -7.89
CA MET A 425 -9.42 -14.44 -8.44
C MET A 425 -10.59 -14.90 -7.59
N GLU A 426 -10.55 -14.72 -6.27
CA GLU A 426 -11.75 -14.95 -5.44
C GLU A 426 -12.88 -13.98 -5.81
N SER A 427 -12.55 -12.74 -6.18
CA SER A 427 -13.56 -11.73 -6.54
C SER A 427 -14.40 -12.08 -7.76
N THR A 428 -13.97 -13.04 -8.58
CA THR A 428 -14.75 -13.51 -9.73
C THR A 428 -15.96 -14.35 -9.33
N TYR A 429 -15.98 -14.82 -8.08
CA TYR A 429 -17.08 -15.57 -7.46
C TYR A 429 -17.87 -14.75 -6.44
N ALA A 430 -17.51 -13.47 -6.27
CA ALA A 430 -18.24 -12.57 -5.41
C ALA A 430 -19.61 -12.23 -6.01
N ILE A 431 -20.61 -12.04 -5.16
CA ILE A 431 -22.00 -11.66 -5.51
C ILE A 431 -22.20 -10.14 -5.62
N ALA A 432 -21.27 -9.35 -5.07
CA ALA A 432 -21.28 -7.90 -5.20
C ALA A 432 -19.86 -7.41 -5.39
N ASN A 433 -19.64 -6.62 -6.44
CA ASN A 433 -18.35 -6.02 -6.72
C ASN A 433 -18.17 -4.73 -5.90
N SER A 434 -16.96 -4.51 -5.38
CA SER A 434 -16.60 -3.28 -4.68
C SER A 434 -15.58 -2.41 -5.44
N ILE A 435 -15.06 -2.90 -6.57
CA ILE A 435 -14.06 -2.21 -7.39
C ILE A 435 -14.75 -1.26 -8.37
N ALA A 436 -14.42 0.02 -8.31
CA ALA A 436 -14.98 1.03 -9.20
C ALA A 436 -14.67 0.73 -10.68
N GLY A 437 -15.64 1.02 -11.56
CA GLY A 437 -15.48 0.83 -13.01
C GLY A 437 -15.47 -0.62 -13.51
N VAL A 438 -15.63 -1.62 -12.63
CA VAL A 438 -15.74 -3.03 -13.00
C VAL A 438 -17.20 -3.51 -12.82
N SER A 439 -17.81 -4.04 -13.88
CA SER A 439 -19.15 -4.66 -13.81
C SER A 439 -19.06 -6.07 -14.38
N GLY A 440 -19.18 -7.10 -13.54
CA GLY A 440 -19.01 -8.50 -13.97
C GLY A 440 -19.11 -9.52 -12.85
N VAL A 441 -20.12 -9.34 -11.99
CA VAL A 441 -20.45 -10.28 -10.92
C VAL A 441 -21.26 -11.42 -11.53
N VAL A 442 -20.95 -12.67 -11.18
CA VAL A 442 -21.87 -13.80 -11.41
C VAL A 442 -23.21 -13.44 -10.75
N GLN A 443 -24.29 -13.38 -11.52
CA GLN A 443 -25.64 -13.34 -10.96
C GLN A 443 -25.93 -14.69 -10.29
N ALA A 444 -25.46 -14.88 -9.06
CA ALA A 444 -25.95 -15.94 -8.19
C ALA A 444 -27.43 -15.65 -7.87
N ASP A 445 -28.25 -16.69 -7.81
CA ASP A 445 -29.61 -16.54 -7.29
C ASP A 445 -29.51 -16.07 -5.82
N ALA A 446 -30.20 -14.98 -5.48
CA ALA A 446 -30.09 -14.35 -4.17
C ALA A 446 -30.48 -15.31 -3.03
N ASP A 447 -31.28 -16.31 -3.34
CA ASP A 447 -31.75 -17.35 -2.42
C ASP A 447 -30.70 -18.43 -2.10
N GLU A 448 -29.58 -18.52 -2.84
CA GLU A 448 -28.49 -19.50 -2.62
C GLU A 448 -27.27 -18.92 -1.87
N ILE A 449 -27.30 -17.63 -1.53
CA ILE A 449 -26.15 -16.92 -0.98
C ILE A 449 -26.02 -17.16 0.52
N ILE A 450 -25.02 -17.95 0.89
CA ILE A 450 -24.63 -18.15 2.30
C ILE A 450 -23.80 -16.94 2.74
N THR A 451 -24.28 -16.24 3.77
CA THR A 451 -23.54 -15.16 4.43
C THR A 451 -22.95 -15.63 5.74
N VAL A 452 -21.89 -14.96 6.19
CA VAL A 452 -21.40 -15.10 7.56
C VAL A 452 -22.53 -14.68 8.51
N PRO A 453 -22.97 -15.56 9.44
CA PRO A 453 -24.19 -15.31 10.21
C PRO A 453 -24.18 -13.96 10.93
N GLY A 454 -25.27 -13.21 10.78
CA GLY A 454 -25.43 -11.87 11.38
C GLY A 454 -24.73 -10.73 10.62
N THR A 455 -24.25 -10.99 9.40
CA THR A 455 -23.59 -9.98 8.55
C THR A 455 -24.10 -10.03 7.11
N ASN A 456 -23.69 -9.06 6.29
CA ASN A 456 -23.87 -9.06 4.83
C ASN A 456 -22.65 -9.61 4.07
N ILE A 457 -21.66 -10.18 4.77
CA ILE A 457 -20.45 -10.72 4.17
C ILE A 457 -20.78 -12.10 3.63
N GLN A 458 -20.55 -12.32 2.34
CA GLN A 458 -20.70 -13.63 1.71
C GLN A 458 -19.67 -14.59 2.32
N SER A 459 -20.08 -15.83 2.60
CA SER A 459 -19.16 -16.86 3.09
C SER A 459 -18.30 -17.39 1.93
N ASP A 460 -16.99 -17.37 2.11
CA ASP A 460 -16.03 -17.93 1.15
C ASP A 460 -15.58 -19.35 1.52
N GLU A 461 -16.18 -19.94 2.56
CA GLU A 461 -15.79 -21.25 3.10
C GLU A 461 -16.44 -22.38 2.30
N THR A 462 -16.13 -22.41 0.99
CA THR A 462 -16.63 -23.41 0.05
C THR A 462 -15.48 -24.02 -0.75
N GLU A 463 -15.67 -25.25 -1.25
CA GLU A 463 -14.65 -25.96 -2.04
C GLU A 463 -14.23 -25.16 -3.28
N GLN A 464 -15.12 -24.35 -3.87
CA GLN A 464 -14.81 -23.52 -5.03
C GLN A 464 -13.67 -22.54 -4.76
N PHE A 465 -13.66 -21.86 -3.62
CA PHE A 465 -12.58 -20.93 -3.26
C PHE A 465 -11.28 -21.67 -2.94
N ASP A 466 -11.35 -22.84 -2.30
CA ASP A 466 -10.16 -23.64 -1.98
C ASP A 466 -9.46 -24.20 -3.23
N GLN A 467 -10.20 -24.45 -4.32
CA GLN A 467 -9.61 -24.83 -5.60
C GLN A 467 -8.76 -23.71 -6.23
N ILE A 468 -9.06 -22.43 -5.96
CA ILE A 468 -8.25 -21.29 -6.43
C ILE A 468 -6.85 -21.36 -5.79
N LEU A 469 -6.79 -21.58 -4.47
CA LEU A 469 -5.53 -21.74 -3.74
C LEU A 469 -4.73 -22.92 -4.28
N LYS A 470 -5.36 -24.10 -4.41
CA LYS A 470 -4.70 -25.32 -4.91
C LYS A 470 -4.12 -25.13 -6.31
N ARG A 471 -4.81 -24.36 -7.16
CA ARG A 471 -4.36 -24.03 -8.51
C ARG A 471 -3.20 -23.04 -8.51
N GLN A 472 -3.35 -21.90 -7.86
CA GLN A 472 -2.36 -20.81 -7.93
C GLN A 472 -1.13 -21.05 -7.06
N LYS A 473 -1.32 -21.64 -5.89
CA LYS A 473 -0.31 -21.81 -4.85
C LYS A 473 -0.38 -23.21 -4.24
N PRO A 474 -0.15 -24.28 -5.01
CA PRO A 474 -0.28 -25.67 -4.54
C PRO A 474 0.61 -26.03 -3.34
N GLN A 475 1.65 -25.24 -3.07
CA GLN A 475 2.58 -25.43 -1.96
C GLN A 475 2.24 -24.56 -0.74
N CYS A 476 1.27 -23.65 -0.85
CA CYS A 476 0.86 -22.80 0.26
C CYS A 476 0.06 -23.62 1.28
N ARG A 477 0.43 -23.49 2.55
CA ARG A 477 -0.13 -24.25 3.66
C ARG A 477 -0.91 -23.33 4.59
N ASN A 478 -1.90 -23.88 5.27
CA ASN A 478 -2.52 -23.20 6.40
C ASN A 478 -1.68 -23.38 7.68
N LEU A 479 -2.05 -22.69 8.76
CA LEU A 479 -1.30 -22.70 10.00
C LEU A 479 -1.32 -24.09 10.66
N TYR A 480 -2.46 -24.79 10.59
CA TYR A 480 -2.61 -26.14 11.15
C TYR A 480 -1.66 -27.15 10.48
N GLU A 481 -1.64 -27.18 9.15
CA GLU A 481 -0.74 -28.04 8.35
C GLU A 481 0.73 -27.74 8.65
N GLU A 482 1.08 -26.45 8.74
CA GLU A 482 2.46 -26.03 8.99
C GLU A 482 2.96 -26.49 10.37
N PHE A 483 2.12 -26.40 11.41
CA PHE A 483 2.44 -26.96 12.72
C PHE A 483 2.58 -28.49 12.69
N GLN A 484 1.67 -29.21 12.02
CA GLN A 484 1.74 -30.67 11.92
C GLN A 484 3.03 -31.15 11.24
N ILE A 485 3.43 -30.49 10.16
CA ILE A 485 4.62 -30.86 9.38
C ILE A 485 5.90 -30.58 10.17
N ARG A 486 5.97 -29.45 10.87
CA ARG A 486 7.19 -29.02 11.58
C ARG A 486 7.35 -29.68 12.95
N PHE A 487 6.24 -30.06 13.58
CA PHE A 487 6.22 -30.64 14.92
C PHE A 487 5.44 -31.96 14.98
N PRO A 488 5.85 -33.00 14.22
CA PRO A 488 5.14 -34.28 14.14
C PRO A 488 5.08 -35.05 15.48
N GLU A 489 5.94 -34.70 16.43
CA GLU A 489 5.97 -35.23 17.80
C GLU A 489 4.89 -34.61 18.72
N SER A 490 4.18 -33.59 18.23
CA SER A 490 3.21 -32.79 18.98
C SER A 490 1.80 -33.10 18.48
N GLU A 491 0.82 -33.09 19.37
CA GLU A 491 -0.57 -33.29 18.99
C GLU A 491 -1.18 -31.93 18.66
N ILE A 492 -1.42 -31.67 17.37
CA ILE A 492 -2.03 -30.42 16.91
C ILE A 492 -3.53 -30.63 16.80
N LEU A 493 -4.30 -29.87 17.57
CA LEU A 493 -5.76 -29.84 17.52
C LEU A 493 -6.19 -28.61 16.71
N TYR A 494 -7.14 -28.79 15.80
CA TYR A 494 -7.80 -27.69 15.10
C TYR A 494 -9.28 -27.67 15.44
N ALA A 495 -9.83 -26.47 15.60
CA ALA A 495 -11.27 -26.23 15.66
C ALA A 495 -11.59 -24.88 15.01
N TYR A 496 -12.71 -24.81 14.29
CA TYR A 496 -13.13 -23.57 13.63
C TYR A 496 -13.41 -22.44 14.63
N GLY A 497 -14.20 -22.74 15.67
CA GLY A 497 -14.49 -21.82 16.79
C GLY A 497 -15.46 -20.70 16.45
N TYR A 498 -15.13 -19.84 15.49
CA TYR A 498 -15.90 -18.64 15.17
C TYR A 498 -15.59 -18.12 13.76
N PRO A 499 -16.49 -17.33 13.16
CA PRO A 499 -16.24 -16.68 11.88
C PRO A 499 -15.35 -15.43 11.95
N ILE A 500 -14.96 -14.92 10.78
CA ILE A 500 -14.17 -13.69 10.59
C ILE A 500 -14.93 -12.38 10.93
N ALA A 501 -16.24 -12.46 11.16
CA ALA A 501 -17.11 -11.31 11.39
C ALA A 501 -18.40 -11.73 12.10
N GLY A 502 -19.15 -10.76 12.63
CA GLY A 502 -20.45 -11.01 13.24
C GLY A 502 -20.37 -11.47 14.70
N ASN A 503 -21.36 -12.26 15.10
CA ASN A 503 -21.60 -12.64 16.50
C ASN A 503 -22.02 -14.11 16.66
N ASP A 504 -21.73 -14.97 15.68
CA ASP A 504 -22.05 -16.39 15.77
C ASP A 504 -21.16 -17.10 16.81
N GLU A 505 -21.81 -17.83 17.72
CA GLU A 505 -21.17 -18.62 18.78
C GLU A 505 -21.40 -20.13 18.62
N SER A 506 -22.03 -20.56 17.52
CA SER A 506 -22.49 -21.95 17.30
C SER A 506 -21.38 -23.01 17.39
N HIS A 507 -20.13 -22.64 17.06
CA HIS A 507 -18.95 -23.53 17.06
C HIS A 507 -18.09 -23.43 18.33
N PHE A 508 -18.52 -22.68 19.36
CA PHE A 508 -17.72 -22.46 20.56
C PHE A 508 -17.43 -23.73 21.35
N GLU A 509 -18.43 -24.60 21.53
CA GLU A 509 -18.30 -25.77 22.41
C GLU A 509 -17.19 -26.72 21.92
N GLU A 510 -17.15 -26.98 20.61
CA GLU A 510 -16.10 -27.79 19.98
C GLU A 510 -14.71 -27.18 20.21
N ALA A 511 -14.57 -25.87 19.96
CA ALA A 511 -13.31 -25.17 20.12
C ALA A 511 -12.86 -25.05 21.59
N LEU A 512 -13.79 -24.82 22.53
CA LEU A 512 -13.49 -24.83 23.97
C LEU A 512 -13.06 -26.22 24.43
N GLN A 513 -13.63 -27.28 23.87
CA GLN A 513 -13.22 -28.65 24.16
C GLN A 513 -11.82 -28.98 23.61
N ALA A 514 -11.44 -28.44 22.45
CA ALA A 514 -10.06 -28.52 21.94
C ALA A 514 -9.10 -27.72 22.84
N ALA A 515 -9.45 -26.49 23.19
CA ALA A 515 -8.69 -25.63 24.09
C ALA A 515 -8.44 -26.29 25.46
N LYS A 516 -9.47 -26.93 26.04
CA LYS A 516 -9.38 -27.63 27.33
C LYS A 516 -8.35 -28.76 27.34
N GLN A 517 -8.23 -29.46 26.21
CA GLN A 517 -7.30 -30.59 26.06
C GLN A 517 -5.86 -30.14 25.83
N ALA A 518 -5.65 -28.95 25.27
CA ALA A 518 -4.34 -28.44 24.91
C ALA A 518 -3.52 -27.97 26.12
N ASP A 519 -2.19 -27.97 25.94
CA ASP A 519 -1.23 -27.33 26.83
C ASP A 519 -1.14 -25.83 26.59
N ILE A 520 -1.40 -25.40 25.35
CA ILE A 520 -1.40 -24.00 24.89
C ILE A 520 -2.41 -23.84 23.76
N VAL A 521 -3.05 -22.67 23.71
CA VAL A 521 -4.06 -22.34 22.72
C VAL A 521 -3.59 -21.14 21.89
N ILE A 522 -3.61 -21.31 20.57
CA ILE A 522 -3.35 -20.27 19.58
C ILE A 522 -4.70 -19.91 18.95
N LEU A 523 -5.10 -18.65 19.10
CA LEU A 523 -6.31 -18.08 18.52
C LEU A 523 -5.93 -17.24 17.30
N THR A 524 -6.44 -17.61 16.14
CA THR A 524 -6.41 -16.75 14.96
C THR A 524 -7.60 -15.79 15.04
N LEU A 525 -7.32 -14.50 14.93
CA LEU A 525 -8.24 -13.40 15.23
C LEU A 525 -8.20 -12.38 14.09
N GLY A 526 -9.21 -11.52 14.03
CA GLY A 526 -9.32 -10.47 13.02
C GLY A 526 -10.34 -10.80 11.94
N GLY A 527 -10.10 -10.29 10.73
CA GLY A 527 -11.06 -10.31 9.63
C GLY A 527 -10.49 -10.90 8.34
N LYS A 528 -11.16 -10.64 7.22
CA LYS A 528 -10.61 -10.92 5.89
C LYS A 528 -10.35 -9.60 5.18
N HIS A 529 -9.08 -9.28 5.01
CA HIS A 529 -8.63 -8.18 4.15
C HIS A 529 -8.64 -8.66 2.69
N GLY A 530 -9.50 -8.07 1.87
CA GLY A 530 -9.67 -8.50 0.50
C GLY A 530 -10.45 -7.52 -0.35
N THR A 531 -11.29 -8.02 -1.24
CA THR A 531 -12.16 -7.22 -2.11
C THR A 531 -13.53 -7.87 -2.23
N CYS A 532 -14.52 -7.11 -2.70
CA CYS A 532 -15.90 -7.53 -2.93
C CYS A 532 -16.61 -8.08 -1.67
N SER A 533 -17.81 -8.64 -1.87
CA SER A 533 -18.70 -9.15 -0.81
C SER A 533 -18.11 -10.17 0.17
N MET A 534 -16.93 -10.74 -0.09
CA MET A 534 -16.30 -11.76 0.75
C MET A 534 -15.50 -11.19 1.92
N ALA A 535 -15.09 -9.93 1.81
CA ALA A 535 -14.13 -9.34 2.73
C ALA A 535 -14.83 -8.53 3.83
N SER A 536 -14.17 -8.41 4.98
CA SER A 536 -14.61 -7.55 6.08
C SER A 536 -13.89 -6.21 6.13
N MET A 537 -12.89 -6.02 5.27
CA MET A 537 -12.18 -4.77 5.01
C MET A 537 -11.50 -4.86 3.63
N GLY A 538 -11.44 -3.73 2.93
CA GLY A 538 -10.90 -3.66 1.58
C GLY A 538 -11.47 -2.50 0.78
N GLU A 539 -11.17 -2.44 -0.50
CA GLU A 539 -11.76 -1.43 -1.39
C GLU A 539 -13.29 -1.45 -1.35
N GLY A 540 -13.90 -0.29 -1.04
CA GLY A 540 -15.35 -0.14 -0.90
C GLY A 540 -15.97 -0.84 0.30
N ILE A 541 -15.17 -1.41 1.21
CA ILE A 541 -15.62 -2.20 2.37
C ILE A 541 -15.18 -1.48 3.64
N ASP A 542 -15.88 -0.41 3.94
CA ASP A 542 -15.64 0.45 5.10
C ASP A 542 -16.43 -0.06 6.32
N SER A 543 -15.99 0.28 7.53
CA SER A 543 -16.64 -0.21 8.75
C SER A 543 -16.81 0.86 9.83
N THR A 544 -17.92 0.78 10.55
CA THR A 544 -18.22 1.61 11.73
C THR A 544 -17.59 1.07 13.02
N ASP A 545 -17.07 -0.15 12.99
CA ASP A 545 -16.38 -0.79 14.10
C ASP A 545 -14.94 -1.13 13.68
N ILE A 546 -13.98 -0.85 14.55
CA ILE A 546 -12.55 -1.08 14.33
C ILE A 546 -11.98 -2.12 15.29
N ASN A 547 -12.82 -2.70 16.15
CA ASN A 547 -12.43 -3.73 17.10
C ASN A 547 -12.60 -5.14 16.53
N LEU A 548 -12.16 -6.15 17.29
CA LEU A 548 -12.41 -7.55 16.96
C LEU A 548 -13.91 -7.83 16.81
N PRO A 549 -14.30 -8.76 15.92
CA PRO A 549 -15.68 -9.24 15.85
C PRO A 549 -16.19 -9.72 17.21
N LYS A 550 -17.47 -9.48 17.50
CA LYS A 550 -18.09 -9.76 18.81
C LYS A 550 -17.95 -11.22 19.24
N CYS A 551 -18.08 -12.16 18.30
CA CYS A 551 -17.89 -13.58 18.57
C CYS A 551 -16.45 -13.90 19.02
N GLN A 552 -15.44 -13.26 18.43
CA GLN A 552 -14.04 -13.51 18.78
C GLN A 552 -13.73 -13.02 20.20
N ASP A 553 -14.21 -11.82 20.55
CA ASP A 553 -14.12 -11.29 21.91
C ASP A 553 -14.84 -12.17 22.94
N ALA A 554 -16.04 -12.64 22.61
CA ALA A 554 -16.80 -13.55 23.47
C ALA A 554 -16.07 -14.89 23.66
N PHE A 555 -15.44 -15.41 22.61
CA PHE A 555 -14.64 -16.65 22.69
C PHE A 555 -13.42 -16.47 23.59
N ILE A 556 -12.66 -15.37 23.43
CA ILE A 556 -11.49 -15.08 24.28
C ILE A 556 -11.88 -15.12 25.77
N ARG A 557 -12.98 -14.45 26.15
CA ARG A 557 -13.46 -14.42 27.54
C ARG A 557 -13.83 -15.80 28.07
N LYS A 558 -14.43 -16.66 27.25
CA LYS A 558 -14.80 -18.03 27.62
C LYS A 558 -13.57 -18.95 27.70
N ALA A 559 -12.66 -18.86 26.74
CA ALA A 559 -11.43 -19.63 26.72
C ALA A 559 -10.51 -19.30 27.91
N ALA A 560 -10.49 -18.03 28.34
CA ALA A 560 -9.74 -17.58 29.52
C ALA A 560 -10.14 -18.32 30.80
N GLN A 561 -11.41 -18.73 30.93
CA GLN A 561 -11.90 -19.48 32.10
C GLN A 561 -11.27 -20.88 32.22
N LEU A 562 -10.62 -21.38 31.16
CA LEU A 562 -9.94 -22.68 31.17
C LEU A 562 -8.55 -22.61 31.84
N GLY A 563 -8.02 -21.40 32.08
CA GLY A 563 -6.70 -21.20 32.70
C GLY A 563 -5.53 -21.75 31.88
N LYS A 564 -5.71 -21.87 30.56
CA LYS A 564 -4.66 -22.29 29.62
C LYS A 564 -3.93 -21.06 29.08
N PRO A 565 -2.63 -21.14 28.76
CA PRO A 565 -1.95 -20.07 28.05
C PRO A 565 -2.64 -19.79 26.71
N LEU A 566 -3.01 -18.53 26.47
CA LEU A 566 -3.71 -18.07 25.27
C LEU A 566 -2.83 -17.11 24.46
N VAL A 567 -2.59 -17.44 23.20
CA VAL A 567 -1.85 -16.61 22.25
C VAL A 567 -2.78 -16.17 21.14
N GLY A 568 -2.93 -14.86 20.93
CA GLY A 568 -3.65 -14.30 19.78
C GLY A 568 -2.73 -14.01 18.61
N VAL A 569 -3.17 -14.34 17.39
CA VAL A 569 -2.54 -13.93 16.14
C VAL A 569 -3.58 -13.17 15.31
N HIS A 570 -3.35 -11.88 15.10
CA HIS A 570 -4.24 -11.03 14.31
C HIS A 570 -3.92 -11.16 12.82
N PHE A 571 -4.97 -11.30 12.02
CA PHE A 571 -4.92 -11.26 10.56
C PHE A 571 -5.93 -10.23 10.03
N ASP A 572 -5.41 -9.17 9.41
CA ASP A 572 -6.20 -8.03 8.94
C ASP A 572 -5.42 -7.12 7.97
N GLY A 573 -6.06 -6.04 7.56
CA GLY A 573 -5.50 -4.95 6.76
C GLY A 573 -5.57 -3.61 7.49
N ARG A 574 -5.88 -3.58 8.78
CA ARG A 574 -6.00 -2.34 9.57
C ARG A 574 -5.80 -2.67 11.03
N PRO A 575 -5.27 -1.74 11.85
CA PRO A 575 -5.05 -2.02 13.26
C PRO A 575 -6.36 -2.39 13.94
N ILE A 576 -6.40 -3.58 14.54
CA ILE A 576 -7.52 -4.05 15.35
C ILE A 576 -7.23 -3.84 16.83
N SER A 577 -8.27 -3.47 17.59
CA SER A 577 -8.24 -3.35 19.04
C SER A 577 -9.24 -4.30 19.70
N SER A 578 -8.93 -4.76 20.91
CA SER A 578 -9.85 -5.53 21.75
C SER A 578 -9.46 -5.43 23.21
N ASP A 579 -10.45 -5.10 24.05
CA ASP A 579 -10.27 -5.15 25.51
C ASP A 579 -10.14 -6.59 26.00
N ALA A 580 -10.88 -7.54 25.40
CA ALA A 580 -10.78 -8.95 25.78
C ALA A 580 -9.40 -9.52 25.46
N ALA A 581 -8.85 -9.18 24.28
CA ALA A 581 -7.51 -9.62 23.88
C ALA A 581 -6.45 -9.10 24.87
N GLU A 582 -6.49 -7.81 25.17
CA GLU A 582 -5.55 -7.17 26.10
C GLU A 582 -5.64 -7.77 27.52
N GLU A 583 -6.86 -8.01 28.01
CA GLU A 583 -7.10 -8.47 29.38
C GLU A 583 -6.72 -9.95 29.56
N TYR A 584 -7.00 -10.82 28.58
CA TYR A 584 -6.95 -12.27 28.78
C TYR A 584 -5.91 -13.04 27.96
N LEU A 585 -5.34 -12.45 26.90
CA LEU A 585 -4.32 -13.15 26.11
C LEU A 585 -2.94 -12.92 26.72
N ASP A 586 -2.16 -13.99 26.86
CA ASP A 586 -0.78 -13.94 27.36
C ASP A 586 0.19 -13.40 26.30
N ALA A 587 -0.16 -13.51 25.01
CA ALA A 587 0.58 -12.87 23.93
C ALA A 587 -0.32 -12.48 22.77
N ILE A 588 0.07 -11.43 22.05
CA ILE A 588 -0.61 -10.94 20.85
C ILE A 588 0.44 -10.67 19.77
N LEU A 589 0.32 -11.37 18.65
CA LEU A 589 1.12 -11.17 17.44
C LEU A 589 0.25 -10.52 16.36
N GLU A 590 0.65 -9.36 15.88
CA GLU A 590 0.06 -8.73 14.70
C GLU A 590 0.73 -9.30 13.44
N ALA A 591 -0.03 -10.05 12.63
CA ALA A 591 0.46 -10.69 11.42
C ALA A 591 -0.03 -10.01 10.13
N TRP A 592 -0.94 -9.04 10.21
CA TRP A 592 -1.53 -8.35 9.07
C TRP A 592 -2.07 -9.35 8.03
N SER A 593 -1.79 -9.12 6.74
CA SER A 593 -2.03 -10.08 5.66
C SER A 593 -0.68 -10.58 5.12
N PRO A 594 -0.13 -11.70 5.63
CA PRO A 594 1.25 -12.10 5.39
C PRO A 594 1.48 -12.93 4.12
N SER A 595 0.42 -13.19 3.34
CA SER A 595 0.49 -13.81 2.01
C SER A 595 1.00 -15.26 2.00
N GLU A 596 1.59 -15.71 0.89
CA GLU A 596 1.87 -17.12 0.59
C GLU A 596 2.86 -17.82 1.54
N THR A 597 3.73 -17.06 2.19
CA THR A 597 4.68 -17.58 3.21
C THR A 597 4.20 -17.30 4.63
N GLY A 598 2.95 -16.87 4.80
CA GLY A 598 2.41 -16.38 6.06
C GLY A 598 2.40 -17.42 7.17
N ALA A 599 1.92 -18.63 6.90
CA ALA A 599 1.91 -19.72 7.89
C ALA A 599 3.32 -20.04 8.40
N GLU A 600 4.30 -20.12 7.49
CA GLU A 600 5.71 -20.38 7.83
C GLU A 600 6.25 -19.28 8.76
N ALA A 601 6.04 -18.01 8.39
CA ALA A 601 6.51 -16.86 9.18
C ALA A 601 5.85 -16.78 10.56
N VAL A 602 4.53 -17.03 10.66
CA VAL A 602 3.83 -17.07 11.95
C VAL A 602 4.41 -18.18 12.84
N VAL A 603 4.57 -19.40 12.31
CA VAL A 603 5.12 -20.52 13.09
C VAL A 603 6.57 -20.22 13.51
N ASP A 604 7.38 -19.59 12.66
CA ASP A 604 8.75 -19.22 13.02
C ASP A 604 8.80 -18.29 14.23
N ILE A 605 7.92 -17.29 14.25
CA ILE A 605 7.85 -16.33 15.35
C ILE A 605 7.31 -17.00 16.60
N LEU A 606 6.17 -17.69 16.50
CA LEU A 606 5.55 -18.34 17.64
C LEU A 606 6.48 -19.34 18.32
N THR A 607 7.38 -19.99 17.57
CA THR A 607 8.30 -21.01 18.09
C THR A 607 9.73 -20.50 18.32
N GLY A 608 9.99 -19.21 18.10
CA GLY A 608 11.28 -18.57 18.37
C GLY A 608 12.39 -18.89 17.36
N ILE A 609 12.04 -19.49 16.22
CA ILE A 609 12.95 -19.69 15.10
C ILE A 609 13.29 -18.36 14.44
N TYR A 610 12.35 -17.42 14.47
CA TYR A 610 12.57 -16.02 14.15
C TYR A 610 12.20 -15.13 15.34
N ASN A 611 13.04 -14.14 15.65
CA ASN A 611 12.76 -13.14 16.67
C ASN A 611 12.01 -11.95 16.02
N PRO A 612 10.76 -11.64 16.44
CA PRO A 612 10.00 -10.55 15.84
C PRO A 612 10.71 -9.21 16.07
N GLY A 613 10.68 -8.37 15.04
CA GLY A 613 11.26 -7.03 15.06
C GLY A 613 10.48 -6.03 14.21
N GLY A 614 9.27 -6.37 13.76
CA GLY A 614 8.36 -5.41 13.15
C GLY A 614 7.91 -4.36 14.17
N LYS A 615 7.56 -3.15 13.68
CA LYS A 615 7.04 -2.05 14.48
C LYS A 615 5.74 -1.56 13.87
N LEU A 616 4.77 -1.18 14.69
CA LEU A 616 3.50 -0.64 14.20
C LEU A 616 3.74 0.62 13.33
N PRO A 617 3.30 0.63 12.06
CA PRO A 617 3.40 1.81 11.21
C PRO A 617 2.24 2.80 11.45
N VAL A 618 1.38 2.51 12.42
CA VAL A 618 0.15 3.22 12.76
C VAL A 618 -0.11 3.20 14.26
N THR A 619 -0.87 4.16 14.74
CA THR A 619 -1.39 4.22 16.10
C THR A 619 -2.67 3.40 16.20
N VAL A 620 -2.84 2.66 17.30
CA VAL A 620 -4.00 1.78 17.53
C VAL A 620 -4.95 2.44 18.54
N ALA A 621 -6.14 2.81 18.09
CA ALA A 621 -7.19 3.36 18.95
C ALA A 621 -7.81 2.29 19.86
N TYR A 622 -8.42 2.69 20.99
CA TYR A 622 -9.27 1.79 21.79
C TYR A 622 -10.58 1.44 21.06
N GLY A 623 -11.11 2.36 20.27
CA GLY A 623 -12.33 2.20 19.50
C GLY A 623 -12.62 3.43 18.65
N VAL A 624 -13.65 3.33 17.80
CA VAL A 624 -13.95 4.32 16.75
C VAL A 624 -14.19 5.74 17.28
N GLY A 625 -14.71 5.89 18.51
CA GLY A 625 -14.98 7.19 19.13
C GLY A 625 -13.73 8.01 19.51
N GLN A 626 -12.55 7.40 19.47
CA GLN A 626 -11.27 8.08 19.71
C GLN A 626 -10.70 8.72 18.43
N LEU A 627 -11.22 8.37 17.25
CA LEU A 627 -10.67 8.81 15.98
C LEU A 627 -10.96 10.31 15.70
N PRO A 628 -10.03 11.04 15.07
CA PRO A 628 -8.70 10.59 14.66
C PRO A 628 -7.69 10.56 15.82
N VAL A 629 -6.82 9.54 15.84
CA VAL A 629 -5.74 9.38 16.81
C VAL A 629 -4.47 8.96 16.07
N TYR A 630 -3.45 9.80 16.07
CA TYR A 630 -2.18 9.56 15.36
C TYR A 630 -1.03 10.30 16.07
N TYR A 631 0.17 9.73 16.02
CA TYR A 631 1.26 10.13 16.94
C TYR A 631 1.75 11.57 16.73
N ASN A 632 1.79 12.04 15.48
CA ASN A 632 2.25 13.38 15.10
C ASN A 632 1.11 14.41 15.02
N HIS A 633 0.20 14.37 16.00
CA HIS A 633 -0.85 15.37 16.15
C HIS A 633 -0.28 16.76 16.52
N PRO A 634 -1.03 17.86 16.30
CA PRO A 634 -0.56 19.21 16.64
C PRO A 634 -0.19 19.36 18.11
N TYR A 635 0.88 20.12 18.40
CA TYR A 635 1.34 20.35 19.77
C TYR A 635 0.27 20.97 20.67
N GLY A 636 0.11 20.40 21.87
CA GLY A 636 -0.90 20.83 22.84
C GLY A 636 -2.34 20.37 22.52
N SER A 637 -2.51 19.41 21.62
CA SER A 637 -3.80 18.80 21.26
C SER A 637 -3.83 17.30 21.59
N SER A 638 -4.95 16.62 21.32
CA SER A 638 -5.14 15.18 21.57
C SER A 638 -4.72 14.78 23.00
N TRP A 639 -3.90 13.74 23.16
CA TRP A 639 -3.42 13.29 24.46
C TRP A 639 -2.27 14.12 25.06
N ASP A 640 -1.71 15.08 24.32
CA ASP A 640 -0.71 16.05 24.81
C ASP A 640 -1.35 17.38 25.25
N GLN A 641 -2.68 17.47 25.25
CA GLN A 641 -3.41 18.63 25.76
C GLN A 641 -3.12 18.83 27.26
N SER A 642 -2.53 19.97 27.60
CA SER A 642 -2.17 20.31 28.99
C SER A 642 -2.60 21.74 29.37
N GLY A 643 -2.75 21.99 30.67
CA GLY A 643 -2.90 23.33 31.28
C GLY A 643 -4.29 23.97 31.22
N SER A 644 -5.02 23.88 30.11
CA SER A 644 -6.22 24.72 29.87
C SER A 644 -7.57 24.06 30.19
N ILE A 645 -7.60 22.74 30.42
CA ILE A 645 -8.82 21.95 30.64
C ILE A 645 -8.61 21.00 31.82
N GLY A 646 -9.60 20.88 32.71
CA GLY A 646 -9.52 20.04 33.93
C GLY A 646 -9.76 18.54 33.71
N PHE A 647 -10.18 18.12 32.52
CA PHE A 647 -10.35 16.72 32.14
C PHE A 647 -9.15 16.26 31.31
N ALA A 648 -8.37 15.34 31.86
CA ALA A 648 -7.18 14.80 31.18
C ALA A 648 -7.51 13.67 30.18
N ASN A 649 -8.74 13.16 30.19
CA ASN A 649 -9.20 11.99 29.44
C ASN A 649 -10.66 12.19 29.00
N TYR A 650 -11.16 11.31 28.13
CA TYR A 650 -12.61 11.19 27.90
C TYR A 650 -13.29 10.76 29.21
N VAL A 651 -14.62 10.94 29.29
CA VAL A 651 -15.42 10.56 30.47
C VAL A 651 -15.26 9.08 30.84
N ASN A 652 -14.98 8.22 29.87
CA ASN A 652 -15.00 6.77 29.98
C ASN A 652 -13.74 6.07 29.45
N MET A 653 -12.74 6.79 28.92
CA MET A 653 -11.49 6.19 28.43
C MET A 653 -10.34 7.20 28.34
N PRO A 654 -9.08 6.75 28.31
CA PRO A 654 -7.94 7.65 28.15
C PRO A 654 -7.96 8.41 26.81
N HIS A 655 -7.37 9.60 26.77
CA HIS A 655 -7.06 10.24 25.47
C HIS A 655 -5.96 9.48 24.71
N ARG A 656 -5.08 8.79 25.45
CA ARG A 656 -3.97 8.02 24.89
C ARG A 656 -4.46 6.80 24.10
N PRO A 657 -3.79 6.44 22.99
CA PRO A 657 -4.12 5.25 22.21
C PRO A 657 -3.74 3.97 22.98
N ARG A 658 -4.23 2.82 22.49
CA ARG A 658 -3.87 1.49 23.02
C ARG A 658 -2.41 1.16 22.73
N TYR A 659 -2.00 1.32 21.47
CA TYR A 659 -0.61 1.16 21.04
C TYR A 659 -0.19 2.37 20.21
N TYR A 660 1.06 2.77 20.35
CA TYR A 660 1.60 3.95 19.70
C TYR A 660 2.30 3.59 18.39
N PHE A 661 2.37 4.55 17.46
CA PHE A 661 3.25 4.45 16.29
C PHE A 661 4.67 4.01 16.68
N GLY A 662 5.23 3.10 15.91
CA GLY A 662 6.58 2.58 16.09
C GLY A 662 6.71 1.52 17.19
N TYR A 663 5.62 1.13 17.86
CA TYR A 663 5.67 0.14 18.94
C TYR A 663 5.81 -1.31 18.42
N GLY A 664 6.57 -2.13 19.12
CA GLY A 664 6.75 -3.55 18.81
C GLY A 664 7.81 -4.18 19.71
N LEU A 665 7.47 -5.30 20.33
CA LEU A 665 8.32 -6.06 21.23
C LEU A 665 9.26 -7.01 20.46
N SER A 666 10.24 -7.55 21.17
CA SER A 666 11.19 -8.55 20.69
C SER A 666 11.40 -9.60 21.78
N TYR A 667 11.91 -10.79 21.42
CA TYR A 667 12.38 -11.78 22.38
C TYR A 667 13.72 -11.40 23.02
N THR A 668 14.36 -10.33 22.54
CA THR A 668 15.56 -9.75 23.13
C THR A 668 15.33 -8.31 23.58
N THR A 669 16.32 -7.71 24.23
CA THR A 669 16.26 -6.32 24.70
C THR A 669 17.39 -5.49 24.11
N PHE A 670 17.10 -4.21 23.85
CA PHE A 670 18.06 -3.27 23.29
C PHE A 670 18.26 -2.07 24.21
N THR A 671 19.52 -1.67 24.39
CA THR A 671 19.88 -0.43 25.10
C THR A 671 20.49 0.58 24.15
N TYR A 672 20.24 1.85 24.43
CA TYR A 672 20.65 2.99 23.61
C TYR A 672 21.55 3.87 24.46
N SER A 673 22.67 4.31 23.90
CA SER A 673 23.69 5.09 24.60
C SER A 673 24.42 6.03 23.66
N ASP A 674 25.30 6.86 24.22
CA ASP A 674 26.29 7.64 23.46
C ASP A 674 25.67 8.57 22.38
N LEU A 675 24.60 9.28 22.74
CA LEU A 675 23.99 10.27 21.83
C LEU A 675 25.01 11.38 21.49
N HIS A 676 25.33 11.51 20.22
CA HIS A 676 26.16 12.58 19.68
C HIS A 676 25.38 13.35 18.62
N ILE A 677 25.41 14.69 18.72
CA ILE A 677 24.79 15.60 17.76
C ILE A 677 25.88 16.57 17.31
N SER A 678 26.23 16.55 16.02
CA SER A 678 27.38 17.32 15.50
C SER A 678 27.26 18.83 15.65
N MET A 679 26.04 19.35 15.85
CA MET A 679 25.72 20.78 15.86
C MET A 679 25.53 21.33 17.28
N GLY A 680 26.59 21.23 18.09
CA GLY A 680 26.72 21.99 19.33
C GLY A 680 27.44 23.32 19.07
N ASN A 681 26.71 24.34 18.64
CA ASN A 681 27.09 25.77 18.62
C ASN A 681 27.90 26.42 17.48
N GLU A 682 28.35 25.75 16.40
CA GLU A 682 29.12 26.46 15.36
C GLU A 682 28.60 26.27 13.91
N LYS A 683 28.19 27.42 13.31
CA LYS A 683 27.74 27.69 11.93
C LYS A 683 26.46 26.98 11.44
N ALA A 684 25.75 27.67 10.54
CA ALA A 684 24.55 27.20 9.86
C ALA A 684 24.90 26.03 8.91
N ALA A 685 25.13 24.84 9.44
CA ALA A 685 25.26 23.66 8.60
C ALA A 685 23.89 23.31 8.01
N ASP A 686 23.86 23.08 6.69
CA ASP A 686 22.66 22.61 5.99
C ASP A 686 22.27 21.18 6.39
N THR A 687 23.15 20.49 7.13
CA THR A 687 23.02 19.12 7.57
C THR A 687 23.43 18.96 9.04
N VAL A 688 22.66 18.19 9.80
CA VAL A 688 22.92 17.79 11.20
C VAL A 688 23.17 16.29 11.24
N GLN A 689 24.29 15.86 11.84
CA GLN A 689 24.54 14.45 12.09
C GLN A 689 24.13 14.10 13.51
N ILE A 690 23.28 13.08 13.64
CA ILE A 690 22.77 12.57 14.92
C ILE A 690 23.14 11.09 14.97
N SER A 691 23.90 10.67 15.97
CA SER A 691 24.29 9.27 16.12
C SER A 691 24.11 8.78 17.54
N CYS A 692 23.82 7.50 17.69
CA CYS A 692 23.78 6.81 18.97
C CYS A 692 24.25 5.37 18.80
N ALA A 693 24.67 4.77 19.89
CA ALA A 693 25.01 3.36 19.90
C ALA A 693 23.85 2.52 20.44
N VAL A 694 23.59 1.39 19.79
CA VAL A 694 22.53 0.44 20.13
C VAL A 694 23.14 -0.93 20.35
N GLU A 695 22.87 -1.52 21.51
CA GLU A 695 23.40 -2.81 21.94
C GLU A 695 22.28 -3.80 22.23
N ASN A 696 22.40 -5.02 21.72
CA ASN A 696 21.54 -6.12 22.10
C ASN A 696 21.99 -6.71 23.43
N THR A 697 21.24 -6.41 24.50
CA THR A 697 21.54 -6.81 25.87
C THR A 697 20.78 -8.06 26.34
N GLY A 698 19.94 -8.64 25.48
CA GLY A 698 19.14 -9.80 25.84
C GLY A 698 19.83 -11.14 25.59
N SER A 699 19.03 -12.19 25.42
CA SER A 699 19.50 -13.58 25.41
C SER A 699 19.66 -14.19 24.02
N CYS A 700 19.09 -13.57 22.98
CA CYS A 700 19.12 -14.03 21.60
C CYS A 700 19.43 -12.88 20.62
N GLU A 701 19.73 -13.21 19.36
CA GLU A 701 19.83 -12.21 18.29
C GLU A 701 18.45 -11.65 17.93
N GLY A 702 18.42 -10.45 17.36
CA GLY A 702 17.18 -9.81 16.97
C GLY A 702 17.41 -8.52 16.18
N ASP A 703 16.31 -8.06 15.59
CA ASP A 703 16.27 -6.80 14.88
C ASP A 703 15.70 -5.69 15.77
N GLU A 704 16.25 -4.49 15.62
CA GLU A 704 15.73 -3.27 16.21
C GLU A 704 15.53 -2.23 15.10
N VAL A 705 14.45 -1.44 15.20
CA VAL A 705 14.21 -0.28 14.34
C VAL A 705 14.46 0.98 15.17
N VAL A 706 15.64 1.55 14.99
CA VAL A 706 16.04 2.81 15.63
C VAL A 706 15.26 3.94 14.98
N GLN A 707 14.46 4.66 15.75
CA GLN A 707 13.59 5.74 15.26
C GLN A 707 14.08 7.09 15.79
N LEU A 708 14.30 8.03 14.87
CA LEU A 708 14.67 9.42 15.16
C LEU A 708 13.46 10.31 14.95
N TYR A 709 13.06 11.03 16.00
CA TYR A 709 12.03 12.06 15.94
C TYR A 709 12.61 13.44 16.19
N LEU A 710 12.08 14.43 15.49
CA LEU A 710 12.40 15.83 15.67
C LEU A 710 11.15 16.62 16.04
N ARG A 711 11.32 17.66 16.84
CA ARG A 711 10.27 18.61 17.16
C ARG A 711 10.82 20.03 17.07
N ASP A 712 10.16 20.87 16.29
CA ASP A 712 10.34 22.32 16.38
C ASP A 712 9.70 22.82 17.68
N GLU A 713 10.51 23.26 18.65
CA GLU A 713 9.99 23.57 19.99
C GLU A 713 9.11 24.82 20.02
N TYR A 714 9.41 25.79 19.15
CA TYR A 714 8.70 27.06 19.07
C TYR A 714 8.68 27.52 17.62
N ALA A 715 7.49 27.52 17.02
CA ALA A 715 7.28 27.94 15.64
C ALA A 715 6.22 29.05 15.56
N SER A 716 6.21 29.77 14.44
CA SER A 716 5.20 30.78 14.13
C SER A 716 3.80 30.23 13.89
N LEU A 717 3.67 28.91 13.64
CA LEU A 717 2.43 28.18 13.47
C LEU A 717 2.48 26.89 14.30
N THR A 718 1.32 26.35 14.64
CA THR A 718 1.24 25.07 15.35
C THR A 718 1.87 23.96 14.53
N ARG A 719 2.86 23.27 15.10
CA ARG A 719 3.57 22.13 14.51
C ARG A 719 3.24 20.83 15.25
N PRO A 720 3.55 19.66 14.68
CA PRO A 720 3.35 18.38 15.35
C PRO A 720 4.11 18.26 16.68
N VAL A 721 3.59 17.44 17.61
CA VAL A 721 4.26 17.13 18.88
C VAL A 721 5.64 16.50 18.68
N LYS A 722 5.81 15.79 17.57
CA LYS A 722 7.08 15.29 17.02
C LYS A 722 6.82 14.77 15.60
N GLU A 723 7.86 14.67 14.80
CA GLU A 723 7.82 14.13 13.43
C GLU A 723 8.91 13.07 13.29
N LEU A 724 8.59 11.90 12.73
CA LEU A 724 9.58 10.90 12.36
C LEU A 724 10.49 11.53 11.30
N ALA A 725 11.74 11.73 11.69
CA ALA A 725 12.74 12.35 10.84
C ALA A 725 13.60 11.30 10.14
N GLY A 726 13.81 10.13 10.72
CA GLY A 726 14.55 9.05 10.09
C GLY A 726 14.44 7.77 10.89
N PHE A 727 14.79 6.65 10.26
CA PHE A 727 14.76 5.35 10.91
C PHE A 727 15.81 4.41 10.32
N LYS A 728 16.18 3.38 11.08
CA LYS A 728 17.09 2.33 10.63
C LYS A 728 16.77 0.99 11.31
N ARG A 729 16.34 0.01 10.52
CA ARG A 729 16.39 -1.40 10.91
C ARG A 729 17.85 -1.87 10.98
N ILE A 730 18.24 -2.47 12.10
CA ILE A 730 19.53 -3.11 12.31
C ILE A 730 19.34 -4.49 12.91
N HIS A 731 20.13 -5.44 12.41
CA HIS A 731 20.26 -6.77 13.02
C HIS A 731 21.42 -6.76 14.02
N LEU A 732 21.22 -7.32 15.21
CA LEU A 732 22.23 -7.41 16.25
C LEU A 732 22.26 -8.82 16.85
N ARG A 733 23.43 -9.46 16.82
CA ARG A 733 23.71 -10.66 17.61
C ARG A 733 23.69 -10.34 19.10
N LYS A 734 23.54 -11.36 19.94
CA LYS A 734 23.64 -11.22 21.39
C LYS A 734 24.94 -10.51 21.80
N GLY A 735 24.82 -9.40 22.54
CA GLY A 735 25.94 -8.58 23.00
C GLY A 735 26.61 -7.72 21.92
N GLU A 736 26.11 -7.73 20.69
CA GLU A 736 26.61 -6.87 19.62
C GLU A 736 26.13 -5.43 19.84
N LYS A 737 27.03 -4.47 19.65
CA LYS A 737 26.77 -3.03 19.69
C LYS A 737 27.10 -2.41 18.34
N LYS A 738 26.17 -1.65 17.75
CA LYS A 738 26.36 -0.88 16.51
C LYS A 738 26.12 0.60 16.75
N THR A 739 26.80 1.45 15.99
CA THR A 739 26.51 2.89 15.97
C THR A 739 25.60 3.19 14.80
N VAL A 740 24.42 3.75 15.06
CA VAL A 740 23.51 4.26 14.04
C VAL A 740 23.75 5.76 13.87
N CYS A 741 23.92 6.19 12.63
CA CYS A 741 24.15 7.58 12.26
C CYS A 741 23.08 8.05 11.27
N PHE A 742 22.37 9.11 11.65
CA PHE A 742 21.43 9.84 10.81
C PHE A 742 22.08 11.10 10.28
N GLU A 743 21.87 11.36 8.99
CA GLU A 743 22.20 12.62 8.34
C GLU A 743 20.91 13.35 7.97
N VAL A 744 20.59 14.38 8.76
CA VAL A 744 19.37 15.18 8.64
C VAL A 744 19.67 16.46 7.89
N LYS A 745 19.08 16.67 6.71
CA LYS A 745 19.11 17.99 6.07
C LYS A 745 18.14 18.92 6.78
N THR A 746 18.56 20.15 7.06
CA THR A 746 17.75 21.12 7.83
C THR A 746 16.43 21.48 7.15
N ASP A 747 16.38 21.45 5.82
CA ASP A 747 15.17 21.70 5.02
C ASP A 747 14.12 20.59 5.13
N GLN A 748 14.46 19.44 5.71
CA GLN A 748 13.51 18.39 6.03
C GLN A 748 12.42 18.85 7.00
N MET A 749 12.78 19.74 7.93
CA MET A 749 11.87 20.31 8.92
C MET A 749 11.15 21.56 8.40
N ALA A 750 11.27 21.87 7.10
CA ALA A 750 10.55 22.98 6.51
C ALA A 750 9.03 22.75 6.58
N PHE A 751 8.31 23.80 6.94
CA PHE A 751 6.85 23.86 6.90
C PHE A 751 6.42 25.11 6.13
N LEU A 752 5.17 25.17 5.70
CA LEU A 752 4.66 26.35 5.02
C LEU A 752 4.48 27.47 6.06
N ASP A 753 4.84 28.72 5.76
CA ASP A 753 4.54 29.85 6.64
C ASP A 753 3.11 30.38 6.42
N ILE A 754 2.76 31.53 7.01
CA ILE A 754 1.43 32.14 6.86
C ILE A 754 1.12 32.56 5.42
N ASP A 755 2.16 32.83 4.62
CA ASP A 755 2.09 33.24 3.22
C ASP A 755 2.25 32.03 2.27
N MET A 756 2.24 30.81 2.80
CA MET A 756 2.38 29.55 2.07
C MET A 756 3.74 29.38 1.36
N HIS A 757 4.81 29.91 1.95
CA HIS A 757 6.19 29.63 1.52
C HIS A 757 6.85 28.60 2.45
N TRP A 758 7.59 27.65 1.87
CA TRP A 758 8.34 26.66 2.65
C TRP A 758 9.49 27.33 3.41
N LYS A 759 9.50 27.15 4.72
CA LYS A 759 10.39 27.84 5.65
C LYS A 759 10.92 26.88 6.71
N VAL A 760 12.20 26.99 7.00
CA VAL A 760 12.83 26.49 8.22
C VAL A 760 13.03 27.68 9.15
N GLU A 761 12.53 27.60 10.37
CA GLU A 761 12.66 28.70 11.32
C GLU A 761 13.94 28.60 12.15
N LYS A 762 14.48 29.77 12.51
CA LYS A 762 15.50 29.84 13.55
C LYS A 762 14.84 29.39 14.84
N GLY A 763 15.49 28.50 15.57
CA GLY A 763 14.86 27.91 16.72
C GLY A 763 15.64 26.72 17.25
N ARG A 764 15.13 26.20 18.37
CA ARG A 764 15.63 24.99 18.97
C ARG A 764 14.79 23.82 18.47
N TYR A 765 15.46 22.77 18.02
CA TYR A 765 14.86 21.54 17.59
C TYR A 765 15.21 20.45 18.60
N ALA A 766 14.20 19.85 19.22
CA ALA A 766 14.39 18.71 20.09
C ALA A 766 14.72 17.47 19.25
N VAL A 767 15.64 16.65 19.76
CA VAL A 767 16.05 15.38 19.18
C VAL A 767 15.63 14.28 20.13
N GLU A 768 14.85 13.33 19.63
CA GLU A 768 14.41 12.15 20.37
C GLU A 768 14.80 10.90 19.58
N VAL A 769 15.54 9.98 20.21
CA VAL A 769 15.84 8.66 19.62
C VAL A 769 15.23 7.58 20.49
N GLY A 770 14.46 6.69 19.89
CA GLY A 770 13.67 5.69 20.61
C GLY A 770 13.46 4.40 19.84
N SER A 771 12.82 3.45 20.53
CA SER A 771 12.35 2.16 19.97
C SER A 771 10.88 2.24 19.51
N SER A 772 10.19 3.34 19.82
CA SER A 772 8.86 3.74 19.33
C SER A 772 8.66 5.25 19.54
N SER A 773 7.51 5.80 19.14
CA SER A 773 7.19 7.22 19.31
C SER A 773 7.08 7.66 20.77
N GLU A 774 6.76 6.75 21.69
CA GLU A 774 6.67 7.03 23.13
C GLU A 774 7.79 6.37 23.95
N ASP A 775 8.46 5.34 23.43
CA ASP A 775 9.61 4.70 24.07
C ASP A 775 10.92 5.39 23.69
N ILE A 776 11.05 6.65 24.12
CA ILE A 776 12.20 7.50 23.85
C ILE A 776 13.34 7.21 24.83
N ARG A 777 14.47 6.78 24.30
CA ARG A 777 15.64 6.34 25.09
C ARG A 777 16.69 7.43 25.25
N LEU A 778 16.84 8.28 24.24
CA LEU A 778 17.84 9.35 24.22
C LEU A 778 17.19 10.67 23.81
N ARG A 779 17.61 11.76 24.45
CA ARG A 779 17.09 13.11 24.20
C ARG A 779 18.25 14.09 24.06
N GLY A 780 18.12 15.00 23.11
CA GLY A 780 19.05 16.09 22.87
C GLY A 780 18.38 17.25 22.17
N SER A 781 19.16 18.17 21.65
CA SER A 781 18.64 19.26 20.82
C SER A 781 19.75 19.90 20.02
N TYR A 782 19.40 20.50 18.89
CA TYR A 782 20.27 21.42 18.16
C TYR A 782 19.52 22.74 17.88
N CYS A 783 20.24 23.75 17.39
CA CYS A 783 19.62 25.03 17.05
C CYS A 783 19.90 25.41 15.59
N VAL A 784 18.85 25.80 14.86
CA VAL A 784 18.96 26.51 13.59
C VAL A 784 19.13 28.00 13.90
N LYS A 785 20.17 28.63 13.35
CA LYS A 785 20.56 30.00 13.72
C LYS A 785 19.76 31.09 12.99
N GLU A 786 19.28 30.80 11.78
CA GLU A 786 18.63 31.77 10.90
C GLU A 786 17.43 31.13 10.19
N ASN A 787 16.40 31.93 9.93
CA ASN A 787 15.29 31.50 9.09
C ASN A 787 15.80 31.26 7.67
N LYS A 788 15.34 30.20 7.01
CA LYS A 788 15.63 29.91 5.61
C LYS A 788 14.32 29.64 4.88
N TRP A 789 14.17 30.20 3.68
CA TRP A 789 13.10 29.82 2.76
C TRP A 789 13.66 28.86 1.74
N VAL A 790 12.96 27.77 1.50
CA VAL A 790 13.44 26.67 0.67
C VAL A 790 12.53 26.48 -0.53
N ALA A 791 13.10 26.08 -1.65
CA ALA A 791 12.29 25.66 -2.79
C ALA A 791 11.64 24.32 -2.42
N GLY A 792 10.32 24.32 -2.20
CA GLY A 792 9.58 23.13 -1.76
C GLY A 792 9.89 21.89 -2.59
N ARG A 793 10.06 22.06 -3.92
CA ARG A 793 10.43 21.01 -4.88
C ARG A 793 11.64 20.18 -4.47
N ASN A 794 12.64 20.78 -3.82
CA ASN A 794 13.94 20.16 -3.56
C ASN A 794 14.19 19.86 -2.08
N ARG A 795 13.18 19.99 -1.21
CA ARG A 795 13.34 19.76 0.23
C ARG A 795 13.59 18.28 0.52
N ALA A 796 14.29 17.99 1.61
CA ALA A 796 14.41 16.62 2.09
C ALA A 796 13.09 16.11 2.71
N PHE A 797 12.88 14.79 2.68
CA PHE A 797 11.65 14.15 3.16
C PHE A 797 11.85 13.29 4.40
N TRP A 798 13.00 12.60 4.47
CA TRP A 798 13.49 11.84 5.62
C TRP A 798 15.03 11.85 5.62
N ALA A 799 15.63 11.51 6.77
CA ALA A 799 17.07 11.50 6.97
C ALA A 799 17.68 10.21 6.44
N SER A 800 18.85 10.32 5.80
CA SER A 800 19.61 9.11 5.44
C SER A 800 20.19 8.47 6.70
N ALA A 801 20.27 7.14 6.73
CA ALA A 801 20.69 6.39 7.91
C ALA A 801 21.64 5.23 7.60
N ALA A 802 22.76 5.18 8.33
CA ALA A 802 23.76 4.14 8.25
C ALA A 802 24.00 3.51 9.63
N ALA A 803 24.43 2.25 9.65
CA ALA A 803 24.87 1.57 10.87
C ALA A 803 26.29 1.05 10.65
N LYS A 804 27.16 1.20 11.65
CA LYS A 804 28.56 0.76 11.64
C LYS A 804 28.87 -0.12 12.84
#